data_AF-A0A6M3KEW3-F1
#
_entry.id   AF-A0A6M3KEW3-F1
#
_cell.length_a   1.000
_cell.length_b   1.000
_cell.length_c   1.000
_cell.angle_alpha   90.00
_cell.angle_beta   90.00
_cell.angle_gamma   90.00
#
_symmetry.space_group_name_H-M   'P 1'
#
loop_
_entity.id
_entity.type
_entity.pdbx_description
1 polymer ?
#
loop_
_entity_poly.entity_id
_entity_poly.type
_entity_poly.pdbx_seq_one_letter_code
_entity_poly.pdbx_strand_id
1 'polypeptide(L)'
;MDPKSGKKQLTKINAIPLRGGVDKVRQRAQLLFGSFSDINNLRPMHPGFKQRKGMATKHTTNDGSNEGISLYQFAKGRRVEQHFFAQMSDGDVLKATDNPPTVTTGVFGAEIHDGTSSGMLPASWSTLADIMMYSNGVDQHQIYAGTNNYVHAFVKYDATATPGTIPTIGLDYTVQATDGRTTTEVVLDDLNTYALESNTTYDDEDMAVITDWTDNDTGDGASTQVTFDTKSCMKLDSGTLGSANTANRLQDIGTFGDRVTVELSIYCDAVGTLAAVDTSRFEARRNDVRLSVQFASDGLYITDGVAWNEVGTNLVVQDTWQKWVFDCDFSTPASATCDVYLDGVLKASDVDCSSTGAFTNGEILFVQNGNTTANQITYIDYFKCGDAQISSECLYIMTPVPATKLTWTFTAGWVNTAAAVGTLKYRKNDGTWYDTGETDGTIITAGKTLSGNGSMTWTAKTDEIPHYMFGRTGYWYQWETDTKLTDANGVRVTSLTYGHNSTDKFHSIENVWDGSLPYAIEVILYDYNDGTNVSYASLSPNDAEVDAMVFSAGGAGTDCDILYWNSWDKSWGIYVDVGDTPHNNATTTILAGDIEYWTGTAWASAGATITDGTNGFRNSGFITWIRNSEEPRQFNTGQYYSYWHRLWITGANLGADVRISIQTLPYFDINDFGRGVTNCTWKDRPTYTFDRYGHYIHVGATNRPMSLNGDDYGILMAGDGRHNKVLCQKKFKNELMVWQEELGLEGGCVTLFEGYNPGNYGKLVLSTKVGTFSAKSVEVIEGVLTSTKTDEVLTDLVFFLSRTGVCATDGKSIQVVSDQVQHHFDPTDTTNCIRYGYEKKMFLKYDSAYNGLRIGLVTGSSAAVCNTFLFFDLVDKVWMYDTLGQNISCMAEVEAESGNIPILQYGGGTNDGAVYRLNTGTNDIDIAAVTTPIDAYLTIEFGYEGLMLAIRELLLRMKVQSVGDCTVTPYTNTTAGTDLTLSMLAETSGDASRRHRTGLKLHGDSISLRFRNATASQEMFLYDVGVLVYELEGH
;
A
#
# COMPACT_ATOMS: atom_id res chain seq x y z
N MET A 1 -35.95 42.75 35.45
CA MET A 1 -36.73 42.26 36.61
C MET A 1 -38.17 42.14 36.16
N ASP A 2 -38.75 40.94 36.20
CA ASP A 2 -40.18 40.70 36.00
C ASP A 2 -40.84 40.67 37.40
N PRO A 3 -41.86 41.50 37.73
CA PRO A 3 -42.17 41.84 39.12
C PRO A 3 -43.10 40.87 39.87
N LYS A 4 -43.34 39.62 39.42
CA LYS A 4 -44.39 38.77 40.01
C LYS A 4 -44.06 37.32 40.37
N SER A 5 -42.80 36.94 40.51
CA SER A 5 -42.47 35.74 41.29
C SER A 5 -41.14 35.94 42.01
N GLY A 6 -41.08 35.68 43.31
CA GLY A 6 -39.84 35.69 44.11
C GLY A 6 -38.88 34.57 43.70
N LYS A 7 -38.48 34.56 42.42
CA LYS A 7 -37.60 33.60 41.79
C LYS A 7 -36.49 34.38 41.11
N LYS A 8 -35.26 34.17 41.55
CA LYS A 8 -34.07 34.73 40.90
C LYS A 8 -33.84 33.95 39.60
N GLN A 9 -33.94 34.64 38.47
CA GLN A 9 -33.57 34.04 37.19
C GLN A 9 -32.05 33.86 37.21
N LEU A 10 -31.59 32.60 37.23
CA LEU A 10 -30.17 32.29 37.37
C LEU A 10 -29.35 32.71 36.14
N THR A 11 -29.96 32.76 34.94
CA THR A 11 -29.41 33.41 33.74
C THR A 11 -30.49 33.61 32.65
N LYS A 12 -30.35 34.65 31.81
CA LYS A 12 -30.97 34.68 30.46
C LYS A 12 -30.06 33.87 29.53
N ILE A 13 -30.26 32.56 29.45
CA ILE A 13 -29.54 31.75 28.47
C ILE A 13 -30.09 32.11 27.09
N ASN A 14 -29.33 32.91 26.32
CA ASN A 14 -29.53 32.98 24.88
C ASN A 14 -29.30 31.57 24.32
N ALA A 15 -30.14 31.12 23.38
CA ALA A 15 -30.00 29.81 22.72
C ALA A 15 -28.51 29.52 22.46
N ILE A 16 -27.98 28.52 23.15
CA ILE A 16 -26.56 28.22 23.06
C ILE A 16 -26.40 27.44 21.76
N PRO A 17 -25.54 27.89 20.83
CA PRO A 17 -25.21 27.09 19.68
C PRO A 17 -24.66 25.76 20.19
N LEU A 18 -25.17 24.63 19.69
CA LEU A 18 -24.68 23.28 20.01
C LEU A 18 -23.18 23.17 19.62
N ARG A 19 -22.28 23.59 20.52
CA ARG A 19 -20.82 23.71 20.32
C ARG A 19 -20.00 23.14 21.50
N GLY A 20 -20.64 22.60 22.53
CA GLY A 20 -19.96 21.93 23.64
C GLY A 20 -19.47 20.53 23.25
N GLY A 21 -18.26 20.16 23.69
CA GLY A 21 -17.79 18.77 23.70
C GLY A 21 -18.36 17.99 24.89
N VAL A 22 -18.16 16.66 24.90
CA VAL A 22 -18.54 15.76 26.00
C VAL A 22 -17.53 15.91 27.15
N ASP A 23 -17.99 16.17 28.38
CA ASP A 23 -17.14 16.17 29.58
C ASP A 23 -17.11 14.77 30.21
N LYS A 24 -16.07 13.99 29.87
CA LYS A 24 -15.90 12.61 30.35
C LYS A 24 -15.26 12.52 31.76
N VAL A 25 -14.87 13.63 32.37
CA VAL A 25 -13.98 13.63 33.56
C VAL A 25 -14.75 13.96 34.85
N ARG A 26 -15.85 14.72 34.76
CA ARG A 26 -16.61 15.19 35.93
C ARG A 26 -17.90 14.39 36.15
N GLN A 27 -18.21 14.08 37.41
CA GLN A 27 -19.48 13.43 37.78
C GLN A 27 -20.67 14.36 37.48
N ARG A 28 -21.86 13.80 37.23
CA ARG A 28 -23.08 14.54 36.80
C ARG A 28 -23.38 15.77 37.65
N ALA A 29 -23.20 15.68 38.97
CA ALA A 29 -23.46 16.78 39.91
C ALA A 29 -22.46 17.95 39.82
N GLN A 30 -21.33 17.76 39.13
CA GLN A 30 -20.23 18.72 38.98
C GLN A 30 -20.16 19.33 37.57
N LEU A 31 -21.12 19.00 36.70
CA LEU A 31 -21.18 19.54 35.35
C LEU A 31 -21.48 21.04 35.40
N LEU A 32 -20.74 21.81 34.60
CA LEU A 32 -21.04 23.22 34.40
C LEU A 32 -22.42 23.34 33.74
N PHE A 33 -23.21 24.29 34.23
CA PHE A 33 -24.58 24.51 33.77
C PHE A 33 -24.65 24.72 32.23
N GLY A 34 -25.40 23.85 31.54
CA GLY A 34 -25.54 23.86 30.07
C GLY A 34 -24.54 22.97 29.30
N SER A 35 -23.76 22.13 30.00
CA SER A 35 -22.85 21.15 29.39
C SER A 35 -23.58 19.89 28.92
N PHE A 36 -22.99 19.18 27.96
CA PHE A 36 -23.48 17.86 27.53
C PHE A 36 -22.82 16.78 28.36
N SER A 37 -23.63 15.92 28.97
CA SER A 37 -23.13 14.75 29.69
C SER A 37 -22.77 13.61 28.73
N ASP A 38 -23.59 13.38 27.69
CA ASP A 38 -23.41 12.30 26.72
C ASP A 38 -23.93 12.65 25.31
N ILE A 39 -23.16 12.28 24.29
CA ILE A 39 -23.56 12.31 22.87
C ILE A 39 -23.39 10.91 22.29
N ASN A 40 -24.51 10.23 22.02
CA ASN A 40 -24.50 8.89 21.45
C ASN A 40 -25.05 8.89 20.02
N ASN A 41 -24.32 8.28 19.09
CA ASN A 41 -24.72 8.06 17.68
C ASN A 41 -24.91 9.33 16.82
N LEU A 42 -24.43 10.49 17.28
CA LEU A 42 -24.41 11.76 16.53
C LEU A 42 -22.95 12.19 16.24
N ARG A 43 -22.69 12.75 15.05
CA ARG A 43 -21.42 13.40 14.71
C ARG A 43 -21.55 14.93 14.77
N PRO A 44 -20.52 15.66 15.23
CA PRO A 44 -20.49 17.11 15.18
C PRO A 44 -20.44 17.59 13.72
N MET A 45 -21.20 18.63 13.40
CA MET A 45 -21.20 19.36 12.14
C MET A 45 -21.07 20.85 12.46
N HIS A 46 -20.49 21.65 11.56
CA HIS A 46 -20.54 23.10 11.74
C HIS A 46 -21.65 23.71 10.88
N PRO A 47 -22.74 24.27 11.44
CA PRO A 47 -23.19 24.22 12.85
C PRO A 47 -24.11 23.00 13.17
N GLY A 48 -24.02 22.43 14.37
CA GLY A 48 -24.98 21.45 14.92
C GLY A 48 -24.49 20.00 15.02
N PHE A 49 -25.40 19.06 15.26
CA PHE A 49 -25.10 17.62 15.27
C PHE A 49 -25.99 16.88 14.27
N LYS A 50 -25.41 15.91 13.56
CA LYS A 50 -26.11 15.02 12.61
C LYS A 50 -25.95 13.57 13.02
N GLN A 51 -27.01 12.78 12.91
CA GLN A 51 -26.92 11.32 13.02
C GLN A 51 -25.95 10.72 12.00
N ARG A 52 -25.11 9.76 12.43
CA ARG A 52 -24.22 9.01 11.53
C ARG A 52 -25.08 8.10 10.63
N LYS A 53 -24.89 8.16 9.30
CA LYS A 53 -25.53 7.22 8.35
C LYS A 53 -24.98 5.80 8.57
N GLY A 54 -25.82 4.77 8.53
CA GLY A 54 -25.37 3.37 8.55
C GLY A 54 -25.23 2.71 9.93
N MET A 55 -25.64 3.37 11.02
CA MET A 55 -25.70 2.71 12.34
C MET A 55 -26.92 1.79 12.39
N ALA A 56 -26.74 0.57 11.89
CA ALA A 56 -27.67 -0.55 12.02
C ALA A 56 -27.02 -1.65 12.87
N THR A 57 -27.83 -2.49 13.51
CA THR A 57 -27.35 -3.73 14.11
C THR A 57 -26.71 -4.59 13.03
N LYS A 58 -25.46 -5.02 13.27
CA LYS A 58 -24.73 -5.91 12.34
C LYS A 58 -25.45 -7.25 12.22
N HIS A 59 -25.45 -7.81 11.02
CA HIS A 59 -26.02 -9.13 10.77
C HIS A 59 -25.09 -10.21 11.33
N THR A 60 -25.60 -11.08 12.20
CA THR A 60 -24.83 -12.11 12.93
C THR A 60 -25.35 -13.53 12.68
N THR A 61 -26.27 -13.68 11.72
CA THR A 61 -27.03 -14.92 11.50
C THR A 61 -26.42 -15.84 10.43
N ASN A 62 -26.13 -17.08 10.87
CA ASN A 62 -25.91 -18.39 10.21
C ASN A 62 -25.35 -18.46 8.77
N ASP A 63 -24.28 -19.23 8.55
CA ASP A 63 -23.79 -19.65 7.21
C ASP A 63 -24.50 -20.88 6.62
N GLY A 64 -25.21 -21.65 7.45
CA GLY A 64 -26.00 -22.83 7.11
C GLY A 64 -25.66 -24.10 7.90
N SER A 65 -24.47 -24.25 8.52
CA SER A 65 -24.13 -25.50 9.24
C SER A 65 -22.87 -25.52 10.13
N ASN A 66 -21.98 -24.52 10.10
CA ASN A 66 -20.66 -24.65 10.74
C ASN A 66 -20.60 -24.08 12.17
N GLU A 67 -19.61 -24.49 12.99
CA GLU A 67 -19.35 -23.90 14.31
C GLU A 67 -18.42 -22.69 14.20
N GLY A 68 -18.75 -21.55 14.83
CA GLY A 68 -17.84 -20.40 14.91
C GLY A 68 -16.73 -20.63 15.94
N ILE A 69 -15.51 -20.94 15.52
CA ILE A 69 -14.44 -21.40 16.44
C ILE A 69 -13.56 -20.29 17.00
N SER A 70 -13.53 -19.10 16.37
CA SER A 70 -12.84 -17.89 16.85
C SER A 70 -13.53 -16.63 16.34
N LEU A 71 -13.50 -15.55 17.15
CA LEU A 71 -14.01 -14.23 16.80
C LEU A 71 -12.94 -13.17 16.99
N TYR A 72 -12.90 -12.16 16.12
CA TYR A 72 -11.95 -11.06 16.23
C TYR A 72 -12.53 -9.74 15.71
N GLN A 73 -12.27 -8.64 16.43
CA GLN A 73 -12.54 -7.30 15.94
C GLN A 73 -11.22 -6.67 15.49
N PHE A 74 -11.15 -6.29 14.22
CA PHE A 74 -10.09 -5.46 13.70
C PHE A 74 -10.54 -4.00 13.75
N ALA A 75 -9.77 -3.16 14.41
CA ALA A 75 -9.99 -1.72 14.46
C ALA A 75 -8.70 -1.01 14.09
N LYS A 76 -8.79 -0.04 13.18
CA LYS A 76 -7.65 0.80 12.80
C LYS A 76 -7.50 1.98 13.75
N GLY A 77 -6.25 2.31 14.07
CA GLY A 77 -5.92 3.45 14.91
C GLY A 77 -5.83 4.76 14.13
N ARG A 78 -5.35 4.73 12.87
CA ARG A 78 -5.13 5.96 12.09
C ARG A 78 -6.35 6.45 11.31
N ARG A 79 -7.24 5.54 10.92
CA ARG A 79 -8.50 5.85 10.24
C ARG A 79 -9.63 5.06 10.89
N VAL A 80 -10.83 5.64 10.90
CA VAL A 80 -12.00 4.98 11.47
C VAL A 80 -12.47 3.88 10.52
N GLU A 81 -11.96 2.67 10.74
CA GLU A 81 -12.33 1.45 10.04
C GLU A 81 -12.38 0.31 11.05
N GLN A 82 -13.51 -0.40 11.11
CA GLN A 82 -13.71 -1.52 12.03
C GLN A 82 -14.39 -2.68 11.32
N HIS A 83 -13.80 -3.86 11.42
CA HIS A 83 -14.32 -5.10 10.87
C HIS A 83 -14.48 -6.12 11.99
N PHE A 84 -15.50 -6.97 11.87
CA PHE A 84 -15.71 -8.08 12.80
C PHE A 84 -15.66 -9.39 12.01
N PHE A 85 -14.84 -10.32 12.47
CA PHE A 85 -14.51 -11.55 11.77
C PHE A 85 -14.88 -12.76 12.61
N ALA A 86 -15.34 -13.81 11.94
CA ALA A 86 -15.56 -15.12 12.50
C ALA A 86 -14.79 -16.17 11.69
N GLN A 87 -14.02 -17.00 12.38
CA GLN A 87 -13.47 -18.23 11.80
C GLN A 87 -14.47 -19.35 12.02
N MET A 88 -14.86 -20.03 10.95
CA MET A 88 -15.80 -21.13 10.94
C MET A 88 -15.06 -22.48 11.03
N SER A 89 -15.77 -23.55 11.41
CA SER A 89 -15.18 -24.87 11.68
C SER A 89 -14.74 -25.65 10.45
N ASP A 90 -15.12 -25.20 9.26
CA ASP A 90 -14.63 -25.64 7.95
C ASP A 90 -13.41 -24.84 7.48
N GLY A 91 -12.99 -23.83 8.22
CA GLY A 91 -11.75 -23.08 8.01
C GLY A 91 -11.97 -21.68 7.49
N ASP A 92 -13.18 -21.40 7.00
CA ASP A 92 -13.52 -20.15 6.35
C ASP A 92 -13.49 -18.99 7.34
N VAL A 93 -13.08 -17.83 6.85
CA VAL A 93 -13.20 -16.58 7.61
C VAL A 93 -14.27 -15.72 6.97
N LEU A 94 -15.31 -15.46 7.75
CA LEU A 94 -16.41 -14.60 7.36
C LEU A 94 -16.24 -13.22 7.97
N LYS A 95 -16.54 -12.18 7.18
CA LYS A 95 -16.54 -10.79 7.60
C LYS A 95 -17.97 -10.30 7.79
N ALA A 96 -18.28 -9.75 8.97
CA ALA A 96 -19.61 -9.24 9.29
C ALA A 96 -20.06 -8.12 8.33
N THR A 97 -21.31 -8.16 7.87
CA THR A 97 -21.90 -7.10 7.03
C THR A 97 -22.48 -5.94 7.84
N ASP A 98 -22.40 -4.73 7.28
CA ASP A 98 -23.04 -3.53 7.81
C ASP A 98 -24.49 -3.37 7.30
N ASN A 99 -24.98 -4.29 6.45
CA ASN A 99 -26.35 -4.25 5.91
C ASN A 99 -27.37 -4.84 6.91
N PRO A 100 -28.61 -4.29 6.96
CA PRO A 100 -29.64 -4.79 7.89
C PRO A 100 -30.25 -6.13 7.42
N PRO A 101 -30.77 -6.97 8.36
CA PRO A 101 -31.27 -8.32 8.09
C PRO A 101 -32.38 -8.45 7.03
N THR A 102 -33.06 -7.36 6.68
CA THR A 102 -34.16 -7.36 5.70
C THR A 102 -33.69 -7.33 4.24
N VAL A 103 -32.39 -7.13 3.99
CA VAL A 103 -31.85 -6.89 2.63
C VAL A 103 -31.08 -8.10 2.09
N THR A 104 -30.66 -9.02 2.96
CA THR A 104 -29.91 -10.22 2.58
C THR A 104 -30.43 -11.43 3.37
N THR A 105 -30.79 -12.50 2.67
CA THR A 105 -31.10 -13.79 3.31
C THR A 105 -29.82 -14.48 3.79
N GLY A 106 -29.55 -14.42 5.10
CA GLY A 106 -28.90 -15.49 5.88
C GLY A 106 -27.41 -15.78 5.71
N VAL A 107 -26.49 -14.81 5.85
CA VAL A 107 -25.06 -15.09 6.15
C VAL A 107 -24.45 -13.98 7.03
N PHE A 108 -23.60 -14.31 8.02
CA PHE A 108 -22.79 -13.37 8.85
C PHE A 108 -22.13 -12.28 8.01
N GLY A 109 -21.68 -12.62 6.79
CA GLY A 109 -21.38 -11.70 5.70
C GLY A 109 -20.58 -12.42 4.62
N ALA A 110 -19.67 -11.72 3.93
CA ALA A 110 -18.88 -12.32 2.86
C ALA A 110 -17.77 -13.23 3.42
N GLU A 111 -17.56 -14.38 2.79
CA GLU A 111 -16.34 -15.15 2.93
C GLU A 111 -15.16 -14.34 2.37
N ILE A 112 -14.12 -14.19 3.18
CA ILE A 112 -12.90 -13.48 2.83
C ILE A 112 -11.64 -14.33 3.03
N HIS A 113 -11.78 -15.59 3.41
CA HIS A 113 -10.73 -16.60 3.42
C HIS A 113 -11.40 -17.95 3.23
N ASP A 114 -10.87 -18.74 2.31
CA ASP A 114 -11.28 -20.13 2.09
C ASP A 114 -10.25 -21.00 2.81
N GLY A 115 -10.68 -21.63 3.90
CA GLY A 115 -9.79 -22.38 4.78
C GLY A 115 -9.90 -23.89 4.59
N THR A 116 -8.92 -24.62 5.14
CA THR A 116 -8.93 -26.08 5.04
C THR A 116 -9.66 -26.73 6.23
N SER A 117 -10.74 -27.47 5.94
CA SER A 117 -11.70 -28.03 6.91
C SER A 117 -11.22 -29.06 7.94
N SER A 118 -10.00 -29.60 7.84
CA SER A 118 -9.53 -30.70 8.70
C SER A 118 -8.40 -30.29 9.64
N GLY A 119 -8.62 -30.45 10.94
CA GLY A 119 -7.54 -30.37 11.94
C GLY A 119 -7.14 -28.97 12.41
N MET A 120 -7.75 -27.90 11.90
CA MET A 120 -7.43 -26.51 12.26
C MET A 120 -7.45 -26.21 13.76
N LEU A 121 -6.56 -25.31 14.18
CA LEU A 121 -6.54 -24.69 15.49
C LEU A 121 -7.44 -23.43 15.48
N PRO A 122 -8.03 -23.07 16.63
CA PRO A 122 -8.65 -21.77 16.82
C PRO A 122 -7.64 -20.67 16.52
N ALA A 123 -8.05 -19.70 15.71
CA ALA A 123 -7.12 -18.75 15.16
C ALA A 123 -6.52 -17.82 16.21
N SER A 124 -5.23 -17.54 16.07
CA SER A 124 -4.61 -16.40 16.72
C SER A 124 -4.72 -15.18 15.82
N TRP A 125 -5.02 -14.05 16.44
CA TRP A 125 -5.20 -12.78 15.75
C TRP A 125 -4.33 -11.73 16.40
N SER A 126 -3.75 -10.87 15.57
CA SER A 126 -3.06 -9.69 16.06
C SER A 126 -3.12 -8.56 15.04
N THR A 127 -2.67 -7.38 15.45
CA THR A 127 -2.65 -6.20 14.59
C THR A 127 -1.35 -5.44 14.82
N LEU A 128 -0.72 -5.02 13.73
CA LEU A 128 0.46 -4.19 13.71
C LEU A 128 0.31 -3.17 12.59
N ALA A 129 0.52 -1.88 12.89
CA ALA A 129 0.44 -0.80 11.91
C ALA A 129 -0.83 -0.84 11.03
N ASP A 130 -2.01 -1.08 11.63
CA ASP A 130 -3.30 -1.21 10.94
C ASP A 130 -3.34 -2.36 9.89
N ILE A 131 -2.53 -3.40 10.10
CA ILE A 131 -2.54 -4.66 9.34
C ILE A 131 -2.88 -5.78 10.30
N MET A 132 -3.95 -6.52 9.99
CA MET A 132 -4.35 -7.69 10.75
C MET A 132 -3.55 -8.91 10.32
N MET A 133 -3.17 -9.75 11.27
CA MET A 133 -2.50 -11.03 11.08
C MET A 133 -3.41 -12.17 11.57
N TYR A 134 -3.47 -13.26 10.80
CA TYR A 134 -4.32 -14.43 11.06
C TYR A 134 -3.51 -15.72 10.93
N SER A 135 -3.77 -16.69 11.81
CA SER A 135 -3.11 -18.01 11.77
C SER A 135 -3.99 -19.08 12.40
N ASN A 136 -4.09 -20.24 11.78
CA ASN A 136 -5.01 -21.31 12.15
C ASN A 136 -4.34 -22.70 12.27
N GLY A 137 -3.02 -22.80 12.18
CA GLY A 137 -2.27 -24.05 12.28
C GLY A 137 -2.33 -24.96 11.05
N VAL A 138 -3.01 -24.58 9.97
CA VAL A 138 -3.15 -25.40 8.76
C VAL A 138 -2.71 -24.67 7.51
N ASP A 139 -3.10 -23.40 7.37
CA ASP A 139 -2.69 -22.55 6.25
C ASP A 139 -1.40 -21.80 6.59
N GLN A 140 -0.78 -21.16 5.60
CA GLN A 140 0.27 -20.17 5.86
C GLN A 140 -0.31 -19.03 6.71
N HIS A 141 0.52 -18.30 7.48
CA HIS A 141 0.05 -17.08 8.12
C HIS A 141 -0.55 -16.13 7.07
N GLN A 142 -1.65 -15.48 7.40
CA GLN A 142 -2.33 -14.57 6.49
C GLN A 142 -2.36 -13.14 7.03
N ILE A 143 -2.51 -12.17 6.12
CA ILE A 143 -2.62 -10.75 6.42
C ILE A 143 -3.80 -10.10 5.72
N TYR A 144 -4.33 -9.05 6.34
CA TYR A 144 -5.38 -8.21 5.80
C TYR A 144 -5.10 -6.74 6.13
N ALA A 145 -5.00 -5.89 5.11
CA ALA A 145 -4.67 -4.48 5.25
C ALA A 145 -5.91 -3.59 5.50
N GLY A 146 -7.12 -4.13 5.46
CA GLY A 146 -8.35 -3.32 5.41
C GLY A 146 -8.43 -2.51 4.12
N THR A 147 -9.13 -1.38 4.13
CA THR A 147 -9.53 -0.70 2.89
C THR A 147 -8.78 0.58 2.57
N ASN A 148 -8.17 1.24 3.57
CA ASN A 148 -7.57 2.58 3.40
C ASN A 148 -6.31 2.80 4.26
N ASN A 149 -5.22 2.06 4.03
CA ASN A 149 -3.89 2.36 4.60
C ASN A 149 -3.11 3.36 3.75
N TYR A 150 -2.21 4.13 4.34
CA TYR A 150 -1.37 5.06 3.57
C TYR A 150 -0.24 4.35 2.85
N VAL A 151 0.02 4.71 1.60
CA VAL A 151 1.14 4.16 0.82
C VAL A 151 2.49 4.47 1.48
N HIS A 152 3.48 3.61 1.25
CA HIS A 152 4.84 3.74 1.82
C HIS A 152 5.82 4.44 0.89
N ALA A 153 5.53 4.50 -0.41
CA ALA A 153 6.21 5.38 -1.35
C ALA A 153 5.23 5.90 -2.39
N PHE A 154 5.41 7.16 -2.80
CA PHE A 154 4.78 7.75 -3.99
C PHE A 154 5.85 8.56 -4.71
N VAL A 155 6.45 7.99 -5.75
CA VAL A 155 7.61 8.55 -6.44
C VAL A 155 7.22 8.87 -7.87
N LYS A 156 7.41 10.13 -8.28
CA LYS A 156 7.35 10.52 -9.69
C LYS A 156 8.71 10.21 -10.30
N TYR A 157 8.74 9.34 -11.31
CA TYR A 157 9.95 9.13 -12.09
C TYR A 157 10.18 10.35 -12.98
N ASP A 158 11.34 10.99 -12.79
CA ASP A 158 11.69 12.28 -13.38
C ASP A 158 13.06 12.13 -14.06
N ALA A 159 13.04 11.47 -15.22
CA ALA A 159 14.22 11.32 -16.07
C ALA A 159 13.81 11.21 -17.54
N THR A 160 14.71 11.65 -18.41
CA THR A 160 14.56 11.63 -19.87
C THR A 160 14.75 10.25 -20.49
N ALA A 161 15.25 9.28 -19.73
CA ALA A 161 15.48 7.89 -20.17
C ALA A 161 14.46 6.91 -19.59
N THR A 162 14.15 5.85 -20.35
CA THR A 162 13.31 4.74 -19.86
C THR A 162 13.78 4.25 -18.49
N PRO A 163 12.88 4.10 -17.48
CA PRO A 163 13.23 3.55 -16.19
C PRO A 163 13.99 2.24 -16.37
N GLY A 164 15.18 2.18 -15.78
CA GLY A 164 15.91 0.93 -15.64
C GLY A 164 15.08 -0.09 -14.85
N THR A 165 15.49 -1.37 -14.90
CA THR A 165 14.79 -2.45 -14.18
C THR A 165 14.70 -2.20 -12.67
N ILE A 166 15.71 -1.54 -12.08
CA ILE A 166 15.68 -0.98 -10.73
C ILE A 166 15.89 0.53 -10.85
N PRO A 167 14.81 1.35 -10.87
CA PRO A 167 14.95 2.78 -10.90
C PRO A 167 15.50 3.31 -9.57
N THR A 168 16.47 4.21 -9.67
CA THR A 168 17.15 4.85 -8.53
C THR A 168 16.91 6.36 -8.48
N ILE A 169 16.38 6.95 -9.55
CA ILE A 169 16.14 8.39 -9.70
C ILE A 169 14.63 8.66 -9.75
N GLY A 170 14.16 9.58 -8.91
CA GLY A 170 12.77 10.02 -8.91
C GLY A 170 12.49 10.98 -7.75
N LEU A 171 11.44 11.77 -7.87
CA LEU A 171 11.02 12.72 -6.84
C LEU A 171 9.98 12.07 -5.93
N ASP A 172 10.33 11.91 -4.65
CA ASP A 172 9.48 11.29 -3.63
C ASP A 172 8.47 12.30 -3.05
N TYR A 173 7.19 12.09 -3.34
CA TYR A 173 6.05 12.87 -2.83
C TYR A 173 5.25 12.14 -1.74
N THR A 174 5.82 11.09 -1.12
CA THR A 174 5.11 10.27 -0.13
C THR A 174 4.50 11.10 1.00
N VAL A 175 5.20 12.12 1.49
CA VAL A 175 4.71 12.96 2.61
C VAL A 175 3.45 13.71 2.19
N GLN A 176 3.47 14.34 1.02
CA GLN A 176 2.35 15.07 0.44
C GLN A 176 1.16 14.13 0.15
N ALA A 177 1.43 12.92 -0.33
CA ALA A 177 0.39 11.92 -0.59
C ALA A 177 -0.24 11.32 0.69
N THR A 178 0.35 11.52 1.88
CA THR A 178 -0.07 10.81 3.10
C THR A 178 -0.36 11.70 4.31
N ASP A 179 0.01 12.98 4.29
CA ASP A 179 -0.21 13.88 5.43
C ASP A 179 -1.67 14.30 5.65
N GLY A 180 -2.53 14.07 4.64
CA GLY A 180 -3.97 14.33 4.69
C GLY A 180 -4.35 15.82 4.76
N ARG A 181 -3.44 16.73 4.39
CA ARG A 181 -3.69 18.18 4.39
C ARG A 181 -3.99 18.67 2.98
N THR A 182 -4.95 19.57 2.84
CA THR A 182 -5.31 20.19 1.55
C THR A 182 -4.33 21.28 1.11
N THR A 183 -3.21 21.45 1.81
CA THR A 183 -2.19 22.49 1.54
C THR A 183 -0.89 21.93 1.01
N THR A 184 -0.76 20.60 0.95
CA THR A 184 0.45 19.86 0.62
C THR A 184 0.06 18.80 -0.40
N GLU A 185 -0.24 19.27 -1.60
CA GLU A 185 -0.79 18.48 -2.70
C GLU A 185 0.36 17.96 -3.58
N VAL A 186 0.20 16.75 -4.12
CA VAL A 186 1.07 16.24 -5.19
C VAL A 186 0.56 16.79 -6.51
N VAL A 187 1.45 17.44 -7.26
CA VAL A 187 1.15 17.97 -8.59
C VAL A 187 1.60 16.92 -9.61
N LEU A 188 0.64 16.39 -10.38
CA LEU A 188 0.86 15.41 -11.43
C LEU A 188 0.86 16.04 -12.83
N ASP A 189 0.91 17.37 -12.87
CA ASP A 189 0.97 18.14 -14.10
C ASP A 189 2.13 17.65 -14.95
N ASP A 190 1.91 17.66 -16.25
CA ASP A 190 2.89 17.27 -17.24
C ASP A 190 3.29 15.80 -17.25
N LEU A 191 2.68 14.87 -16.50
CA LEU A 191 2.95 13.44 -16.68
C LEU A 191 2.77 13.00 -18.13
N ASN A 192 3.75 12.23 -18.63
CA ASN A 192 3.90 11.86 -20.04
C ASN A 192 4.12 13.09 -20.93
N THR A 193 4.86 14.10 -20.45
CA THR A 193 5.34 15.20 -21.30
C THR A 193 6.60 14.76 -21.98
N TYR A 194 6.53 14.62 -23.30
CA TYR A 194 7.70 14.45 -24.18
C TYR A 194 8.72 15.53 -23.84
N ALA A 195 9.66 15.20 -22.95
CA ALA A 195 10.78 16.05 -22.67
C ALA A 195 11.67 15.98 -23.90
N LEU A 196 11.60 17.02 -24.72
CA LEU A 196 12.68 17.41 -25.61
C LEU A 196 13.83 17.92 -24.73
N GLU A 197 14.47 17.04 -23.98
CA GLU A 197 15.65 17.36 -23.20
C GLU A 197 16.82 16.48 -23.65
N SER A 198 17.95 17.16 -23.82
CA SER A 198 19.14 16.68 -24.51
C SER A 198 19.69 15.41 -23.86
N ASN A 199 19.44 14.26 -24.47
CA ASN A 199 20.31 13.10 -24.30
C ASN A 199 21.63 13.34 -25.04
N THR A 200 22.71 12.68 -24.64
CA THR A 200 24.07 12.81 -25.22
C THR A 200 24.19 12.32 -26.67
N THR A 201 23.08 12.05 -27.34
CA THR A 201 22.96 11.65 -28.76
C THR A 201 22.26 12.70 -29.62
N TYR A 202 21.88 13.86 -29.06
CA TYR A 202 21.59 15.01 -29.90
C TYR A 202 22.90 15.59 -30.41
N ASP A 203 23.05 15.68 -31.72
CA ASP A 203 23.99 16.65 -32.25
C ASP A 203 23.34 18.03 -32.07
N ASP A 204 23.95 18.89 -31.25
CA ASP A 204 23.50 20.25 -30.94
C ASP A 204 24.49 21.24 -31.54
N GLU A 205 24.37 21.42 -32.84
CA GLU A 205 25.30 22.22 -33.63
C GLU A 205 24.85 23.68 -33.64
N ASP A 206 25.69 24.55 -33.09
CA ASP A 206 25.49 26.01 -33.06
C ASP A 206 26.02 26.72 -34.32
N MET A 207 26.48 25.94 -35.31
CA MET A 207 27.09 26.38 -36.57
C MET A 207 28.23 27.41 -36.37
N ALA A 208 28.85 27.44 -35.19
CA ALA A 208 30.00 28.28 -34.87
C ALA A 208 31.32 27.67 -35.32
N VAL A 209 31.32 26.42 -35.79
CA VAL A 209 32.39 25.76 -36.52
C VAL A 209 31.72 24.83 -37.52
N ILE A 210 32.17 24.82 -38.78
CA ILE A 210 31.62 23.91 -39.81
C ILE A 210 32.73 23.06 -40.48
N THR A 211 33.91 22.98 -39.86
CA THR A 211 35.08 22.31 -40.45
C THR A 211 35.03 20.79 -40.39
N ASP A 212 34.21 20.26 -39.49
CA ASP A 212 33.81 18.87 -39.33
C ASP A 212 32.69 18.43 -40.28
N TRP A 213 32.01 19.39 -40.91
CA TRP A 213 31.08 19.12 -42.00
C TRP A 213 31.81 18.89 -43.33
N THR A 214 31.48 17.80 -43.99
CA THR A 214 31.97 17.48 -45.35
C THR A 214 31.42 18.49 -46.35
N ASP A 215 32.32 19.24 -46.97
CA ASP A 215 32.03 20.16 -48.06
C ASP A 215 31.80 19.39 -49.37
N ASN A 216 30.67 19.65 -50.03
CA ASN A 216 30.36 19.06 -51.33
C ASN A 216 29.73 20.09 -52.29
N ASP A 217 30.20 21.33 -52.22
CA ASP A 217 29.77 22.41 -53.11
C ASP A 217 30.03 22.08 -54.60
N THR A 218 29.14 22.50 -55.49
CA THR A 218 29.28 22.32 -56.95
C THR A 218 29.12 23.66 -57.68
N GLY A 219 29.91 23.87 -58.73
CA GLY A 219 29.84 25.09 -59.56
C GLY A 219 30.56 26.29 -58.92
N ASP A 220 29.87 27.44 -58.81
CA ASP A 220 30.29 28.60 -58.00
C ASP A 220 29.47 28.74 -56.71
N GLY A 221 28.71 27.71 -56.33
CA GLY A 221 28.13 27.57 -55.00
C GLY A 221 29.21 27.54 -53.92
N ALA A 222 28.89 28.12 -52.77
CA ALA A 222 29.80 28.23 -51.64
C ALA A 222 29.07 28.09 -50.30
N SER A 223 29.52 27.14 -49.49
CA SER A 223 29.12 26.95 -48.11
C SER A 223 30.20 27.51 -47.18
N THR A 224 29.86 28.53 -46.39
CA THR A 224 30.83 29.29 -45.58
C THR A 224 30.31 29.56 -44.18
N GLN A 225 31.22 29.63 -43.21
CA GLN A 225 30.90 30.09 -41.87
C GLN A 225 30.91 31.62 -41.84
N VAL A 226 29.83 32.22 -41.32
CA VAL A 226 29.70 33.69 -41.23
C VAL A 226 28.99 34.10 -39.94
N THR A 227 29.05 35.39 -39.61
CA THR A 227 28.13 35.98 -38.63
C THR A 227 27.07 36.77 -39.39
N PHE A 228 25.79 36.43 -39.20
CA PHE A 228 24.65 37.11 -39.82
C PHE A 228 23.59 37.40 -38.74
N ASP A 229 23.06 38.63 -38.72
CA ASP A 229 22.07 39.08 -37.72
C ASP A 229 22.42 38.70 -36.26
N THR A 230 23.69 38.95 -35.87
CA THR A 230 24.27 38.63 -34.55
C THR A 230 24.41 37.15 -34.21
N LYS A 231 24.01 36.24 -35.09
CA LYS A 231 24.13 34.78 -34.96
C LYS A 231 25.37 34.28 -35.70
N SER A 232 26.00 33.23 -35.17
CA SER A 232 27.02 32.49 -35.93
C SER A 232 26.28 31.47 -36.79
N CYS A 233 26.57 31.41 -38.08
CA CYS A 233 25.74 30.65 -39.00
C CYS A 233 26.57 29.95 -40.07
N MET A 234 26.02 28.85 -40.56
CA MET A 234 26.38 28.29 -41.85
C MET A 234 25.61 29.03 -42.95
N LYS A 235 26.32 29.70 -43.85
CA LYS A 235 25.76 30.31 -45.06
C LYS A 235 25.90 29.34 -46.23
N LEU A 236 24.80 29.04 -46.89
CA LEU A 236 24.74 28.29 -48.14
C LEU A 236 24.37 29.27 -49.26
N ASP A 237 25.33 29.57 -50.13
CA ASP A 237 25.21 30.53 -51.24
C ASP A 237 25.25 29.75 -52.56
N SER A 238 24.15 29.71 -53.31
CA SER A 238 24.11 28.91 -54.53
C SER A 238 24.99 29.46 -55.65
N GLY A 239 25.47 30.71 -55.59
CA GLY A 239 26.16 31.37 -56.69
C GLY A 239 25.23 31.78 -57.84
N THR A 240 25.80 32.15 -59.00
CA THR A 240 25.03 32.70 -60.15
C THR A 240 25.14 31.88 -61.44
N LEU A 241 25.93 30.82 -61.44
CA LEU A 241 25.98 29.87 -62.56
C LEU A 241 24.65 29.11 -62.64
N GLY A 242 23.92 29.23 -63.74
CA GLY A 242 22.70 28.44 -63.96
C GLY A 242 23.02 26.95 -64.20
N SER A 243 22.32 26.06 -63.48
CA SER A 243 22.30 24.58 -63.53
C SER A 243 23.68 23.86 -63.61
N ALA A 244 24.17 23.06 -62.65
CA ALA A 244 23.65 22.51 -61.40
C ALA A 244 24.52 22.99 -60.22
N ASN A 245 24.19 24.19 -59.72
CA ASN A 245 24.99 24.92 -58.76
C ASN A 245 24.46 24.68 -57.35
N THR A 246 25.32 24.25 -56.43
CA THR A 246 24.87 23.93 -55.07
C THR A 246 25.91 24.33 -54.04
N ALA A 247 25.44 24.88 -52.92
CA ALA A 247 26.20 24.95 -51.68
C ALA A 247 25.70 23.86 -50.75
N ASN A 248 26.58 22.97 -50.28
CA ASN A 248 26.22 21.72 -49.65
C ASN A 248 27.19 21.33 -48.53
N ARG A 249 26.63 21.01 -47.36
CA ARG A 249 27.34 20.44 -46.21
C ARG A 249 26.65 19.17 -45.73
N LEU A 250 27.47 18.19 -45.37
CA LEU A 250 27.03 16.87 -44.89
C LEU A 250 27.81 16.44 -43.65
N GLN A 251 27.12 15.84 -42.69
CA GLN A 251 27.71 15.29 -41.47
C GLN A 251 27.01 13.96 -41.13
N ASP A 252 27.77 13.01 -40.58
CA ASP A 252 27.22 11.77 -40.01
C ASP A 252 27.21 11.90 -38.49
N ILE A 253 26.00 11.87 -37.91
CA ILE A 253 25.76 12.09 -36.49
C ILE A 253 25.44 10.79 -35.74
N GLY A 254 25.59 9.63 -36.40
CA GLY A 254 25.47 8.31 -35.76
C GLY A 254 24.36 7.43 -36.33
N THR A 255 23.45 6.93 -35.49
CA THR A 255 22.40 5.98 -35.90
C THR A 255 21.06 6.50 -35.41
N PHE A 256 20.10 6.66 -36.31
CA PHE A 256 18.72 6.98 -35.97
C PHE A 256 17.91 5.72 -35.64
N GLY A 257 17.05 5.85 -34.65
CA GLY A 257 16.02 4.90 -34.26
C GLY A 257 14.72 5.03 -35.05
N ASP A 258 13.62 4.57 -34.45
CA ASP A 258 12.29 4.58 -35.07
C ASP A 258 11.56 5.92 -35.00
N ARG A 259 11.97 6.83 -34.11
CA ARG A 259 11.39 8.16 -34.03
C ARG A 259 12.48 9.21 -33.97
N VAL A 260 12.52 10.11 -34.95
CA VAL A 260 13.58 11.11 -35.12
C VAL A 260 12.97 12.49 -34.97
N THR A 261 13.55 13.32 -34.10
CA THR A 261 13.18 14.74 -34.03
C THR A 261 14.32 15.59 -34.57
N VAL A 262 13.95 16.57 -35.41
CA VAL A 262 14.85 17.60 -35.91
C VAL A 262 14.31 18.95 -35.50
N GLU A 263 15.14 19.77 -34.86
CA GLU A 263 14.90 21.19 -34.66
C GLU A 263 15.98 22.01 -35.36
N LEU A 264 15.60 23.07 -36.07
CA LEU A 264 16.57 23.98 -36.69
C LEU A 264 16.06 25.41 -36.74
N SER A 265 16.99 26.37 -36.73
CA SER A 265 16.71 27.78 -37.02
C SER A 265 17.32 28.18 -38.35
N ILE A 266 16.46 28.60 -39.27
CA ILE A 266 16.81 28.89 -40.66
C ILE A 266 16.32 30.28 -41.07
N TYR A 267 17.12 30.98 -41.87
CA TYR A 267 16.80 32.24 -42.50
C TYR A 267 16.97 32.08 -44.01
N CYS A 268 15.87 32.13 -44.75
CA CYS A 268 15.88 32.16 -46.20
C CYS A 268 16.00 33.62 -46.66
N ASP A 269 17.17 34.06 -47.12
CA ASP A 269 17.39 35.41 -47.67
C ASP A 269 16.83 35.47 -49.10
N ALA A 270 17.24 34.53 -49.92
CA ALA A 270 16.68 34.33 -51.26
C ALA A 270 16.51 32.82 -51.52
N VAL A 271 15.27 32.39 -51.73
CA VAL A 271 14.94 31.06 -52.25
C VAL A 271 13.94 31.20 -53.41
N GLY A 272 14.07 30.36 -54.43
CA GLY A 272 13.15 30.31 -55.57
C GLY A 272 11.96 29.39 -55.30
N THR A 273 11.25 29.00 -56.36
CA THR A 273 10.08 28.11 -56.25
C THR A 273 10.50 26.65 -56.33
N LEU A 274 9.67 25.75 -55.81
CA LEU A 274 9.88 24.30 -55.95
C LEU A 274 10.06 23.90 -57.43
N ALA A 275 9.26 24.50 -58.33
CA ALA A 275 9.31 24.21 -59.76
C ALA A 275 10.63 24.64 -60.44
N ALA A 276 11.29 25.67 -59.93
CA ALA A 276 12.60 26.11 -60.43
C ALA A 276 13.76 25.23 -59.91
N VAL A 277 13.53 24.47 -58.83
CA VAL A 277 14.55 23.72 -58.08
C VAL A 277 15.60 24.66 -57.45
N ASP A 278 15.18 25.88 -57.12
CA ASP A 278 15.98 26.92 -56.47
C ASP A 278 15.72 26.93 -54.96
N THR A 279 15.67 25.76 -54.32
CA THR A 279 15.20 25.59 -52.94
C THR A 279 16.35 25.34 -51.96
N SER A 280 16.14 25.76 -50.71
CA SER A 280 16.94 25.25 -49.60
C SER A 280 16.38 23.91 -49.16
N ARG A 281 17.23 22.93 -48.91
CA ARG A 281 16.84 21.56 -48.59
C ARG A 281 17.61 21.05 -47.39
N PHE A 282 16.88 20.36 -46.52
CA PHE A 282 17.39 19.62 -45.39
C PHE A 282 17.02 18.14 -45.53
N GLU A 283 17.93 17.22 -45.19
CA GLU A 283 17.62 15.80 -45.06
C GLU A 283 18.17 15.19 -43.76
N ALA A 284 17.40 14.27 -43.17
CA ALA A 284 17.85 13.35 -42.13
C ALA A 284 17.60 11.91 -42.61
N ARG A 285 18.67 11.11 -42.67
CA ARG A 285 18.64 9.78 -43.32
C ARG A 285 18.84 8.65 -42.31
N ARG A 286 17.86 7.74 -42.27
CA ARG A 286 18.00 6.39 -41.72
C ARG A 286 18.34 5.43 -42.85
N ASN A 287 18.93 4.28 -42.55
CA ASN A 287 19.40 3.32 -43.57
C ASN A 287 18.34 2.92 -44.62
N ASP A 288 17.05 2.97 -44.28
CA ASP A 288 15.91 2.53 -45.08
C ASP A 288 14.88 3.62 -45.44
N VAL A 289 14.96 4.81 -44.83
CA VAL A 289 14.04 5.95 -45.03
C VAL A 289 14.74 7.27 -44.76
N ARG A 290 14.28 8.36 -45.38
CA ARG A 290 14.75 9.72 -45.06
C ARG A 290 13.61 10.71 -44.91
N LEU A 291 13.76 11.64 -43.98
CA LEU A 291 13.06 12.91 -44.04
C LEU A 291 13.81 13.80 -45.05
N SER A 292 13.12 14.35 -46.04
CA SER A 292 13.69 15.34 -46.96
C SER A 292 12.71 16.50 -47.12
N VAL A 293 13.15 17.69 -46.72
CA VAL A 293 12.35 18.90 -46.57
C VAL A 293 12.91 19.98 -47.49
N GLN A 294 12.05 20.66 -48.26
CA GLN A 294 12.41 21.81 -49.07
C GLN A 294 11.71 23.09 -48.61
N PHE A 295 12.51 24.12 -48.38
CA PHE A 295 12.08 25.49 -48.16
C PHE A 295 12.13 26.23 -49.49
N ALA A 296 10.96 26.62 -49.97
CA ALA A 296 10.79 27.36 -51.22
C ALA A 296 9.99 28.64 -50.95
N SER A 297 10.11 29.61 -51.86
CA SER A 297 9.32 30.86 -51.80
C SER A 297 7.81 30.63 -51.92
N ASP A 298 7.39 29.48 -52.44
CA ASP A 298 5.99 29.06 -52.60
C ASP A 298 5.52 28.05 -51.53
N GLY A 299 6.36 27.67 -50.56
CA GLY A 299 5.93 26.81 -49.46
C GLY A 299 7.03 25.98 -48.80
N LEU A 300 6.62 25.22 -47.79
CA LEU A 300 7.40 24.15 -47.19
C LEU A 300 6.93 22.82 -47.81
N TYR A 301 7.84 21.97 -48.24
CA TYR A 301 7.49 20.71 -48.88
C TYR A 301 8.24 19.53 -48.25
N ILE A 302 7.55 18.41 -48.06
CA ILE A 302 8.12 17.13 -47.62
C ILE A 302 7.85 16.08 -48.70
N THR A 303 8.83 15.24 -49.01
CA THR A 303 8.65 14.18 -50.01
C THR A 303 8.24 12.84 -49.39
N ASP A 304 7.27 12.18 -50.04
CA ASP A 304 6.88 10.79 -49.77
C ASP A 304 7.70 9.78 -50.62
N GLY A 305 8.75 10.24 -51.30
CA GLY A 305 9.54 9.44 -52.25
C GLY A 305 8.98 9.40 -53.67
N VAL A 306 7.76 9.86 -53.91
CA VAL A 306 7.11 9.95 -55.23
C VAL A 306 6.88 11.40 -55.64
N ALA A 307 6.36 12.22 -54.72
CA ALA A 307 5.98 13.61 -54.92
C ALA A 307 6.55 14.50 -53.80
N TRP A 308 6.43 15.82 -53.99
CA TRP A 308 6.67 16.83 -52.97
C TRP A 308 5.31 17.35 -52.49
N ASN A 309 5.00 17.10 -51.22
CA ASN A 309 3.74 17.45 -50.59
C ASN A 309 3.90 18.77 -49.84
N GLU A 310 3.05 19.76 -50.13
CA GLU A 310 3.07 21.04 -49.42
C GLU A 310 2.58 20.85 -47.98
N VAL A 311 3.35 21.37 -47.03
CA VAL A 311 3.03 21.38 -45.60
C VAL A 311 2.42 22.72 -45.26
N GLY A 312 1.12 22.72 -44.98
CA GLY A 312 0.35 23.95 -44.80
C GLY A 312 0.24 24.75 -46.10
N THR A 313 0.18 26.08 -46.01
CA THR A 313 0.11 26.96 -47.19
C THR A 313 1.08 28.11 -47.03
N ASN A 314 2.07 28.22 -47.92
CA ASN A 314 3.06 29.33 -47.96
C ASN A 314 3.68 29.65 -46.57
N LEU A 315 4.11 28.63 -45.83
CA LEU A 315 4.61 28.83 -44.46
C LEU A 315 6.04 29.41 -44.39
N VAL A 316 6.82 29.26 -45.46
CA VAL A 316 8.20 29.78 -45.54
C VAL A 316 8.16 31.27 -45.83
N VAL A 317 8.81 32.06 -44.97
CA VAL A 317 8.88 33.51 -45.08
C VAL A 317 10.34 33.90 -45.31
N GLN A 318 10.60 34.57 -46.43
CA GLN A 318 11.93 35.12 -46.70
C GLN A 318 12.19 36.33 -45.80
N ASP A 319 13.45 36.63 -45.57
CA ASP A 319 13.91 37.71 -44.71
C ASP A 319 13.48 37.62 -43.23
N THR A 320 13.31 36.41 -42.71
CA THR A 320 12.94 36.19 -41.30
C THR A 320 13.52 34.88 -40.78
N TRP A 321 14.05 34.90 -39.56
CA TRP A 321 14.43 33.68 -38.85
C TRP A 321 13.19 32.88 -38.46
N GLN A 322 13.11 31.63 -38.87
CA GLN A 322 12.03 30.72 -38.51
C GLN A 322 12.60 29.51 -37.76
N LYS A 323 11.98 29.15 -36.63
CA LYS A 323 12.31 27.91 -35.90
C LYS A 323 11.37 26.79 -36.34
N TRP A 324 11.94 25.71 -36.84
CA TRP A 324 11.19 24.53 -37.29
C TRP A 324 11.47 23.33 -36.40
N VAL A 325 10.43 22.54 -36.12
CA VAL A 325 10.56 21.21 -35.51
C VAL A 325 9.84 20.19 -36.38
N PHE A 326 10.52 19.10 -36.69
CA PHE A 326 10.00 17.95 -37.42
C PHE A 326 10.08 16.73 -36.50
N ASP A 327 8.94 16.14 -36.15
CA ASP A 327 8.86 14.90 -35.36
C ASP A 327 8.42 13.76 -36.27
N CYS A 328 9.36 12.88 -36.62
CA CYS A 328 9.18 11.83 -37.60
C CYS A 328 9.02 10.46 -36.97
N ASP A 329 8.01 9.71 -37.38
CA ASP A 329 7.85 8.29 -37.09
C ASP A 329 8.31 7.45 -38.31
N PHE A 330 9.45 6.80 -38.16
CA PHE A 330 10.07 5.90 -39.12
C PHE A 330 9.86 4.42 -38.79
N SER A 331 9.06 4.08 -37.79
CA SER A 331 8.81 2.69 -37.35
C SER A 331 8.41 1.77 -38.51
N THR A 332 7.66 2.30 -39.48
CA THR A 332 7.34 1.63 -40.73
C THR A 332 7.78 2.52 -41.91
N PRO A 333 8.96 2.29 -42.51
CA PRO A 333 9.52 3.12 -43.59
C PRO A 333 8.54 3.46 -44.72
N ALA A 334 7.74 2.47 -45.14
CA ALA A 334 6.80 2.59 -46.25
C ALA A 334 5.52 3.40 -45.92
N SER A 335 5.36 3.81 -44.66
CA SER A 335 4.25 4.64 -44.19
C SER A 335 4.71 5.64 -43.12
N ALA A 336 5.95 6.11 -43.24
CA ALA A 336 6.53 7.05 -42.30
C ALA A 336 5.78 8.39 -42.32
N THR A 337 5.59 8.99 -41.15
CA THR A 337 4.86 10.26 -40.99
C THR A 337 5.69 11.31 -40.24
N CYS A 338 5.34 12.58 -40.42
CA CYS A 338 6.00 13.71 -39.78
C CYS A 338 4.98 14.73 -39.26
N ASP A 339 5.10 15.10 -37.98
CA ASP A 339 4.46 16.29 -37.43
C ASP A 339 5.38 17.49 -37.60
N VAL A 340 4.83 18.65 -37.99
CA VAL A 340 5.61 19.85 -38.32
C VAL A 340 5.17 21.03 -37.48
N TYR A 341 6.11 21.64 -36.78
CA TYR A 341 5.91 22.82 -35.93
C TYR A 341 6.73 23.99 -36.45
N LEU A 342 6.13 25.19 -36.39
CA LEU A 342 6.79 26.47 -36.66
C LEU A 342 6.64 27.34 -35.41
N ASP A 343 7.78 27.78 -34.87
CA ASP A 343 7.87 28.59 -33.66
C ASP A 343 7.09 27.98 -32.47
N GLY A 344 7.17 26.66 -32.34
CA GLY A 344 6.50 25.87 -31.29
C GLY A 344 5.01 25.60 -31.52
N VAL A 345 4.45 26.01 -32.67
CA VAL A 345 3.04 25.79 -33.01
C VAL A 345 2.90 24.74 -34.11
N LEU A 346 2.11 23.69 -33.86
CA LEU A 346 1.81 22.64 -34.84
C LEU A 346 1.14 23.24 -36.09
N LYS A 347 1.69 22.94 -37.27
CA LYS A 347 1.19 23.42 -38.57
C LYS A 347 0.57 22.32 -39.40
N ALA A 348 1.11 21.12 -39.33
CA ALA A 348 0.57 19.93 -39.96
C ALA A 348 0.94 18.71 -39.11
N SER A 349 0.07 17.71 -39.14
CA SER A 349 0.30 16.44 -38.46
C SER A 349 0.13 15.30 -39.47
N ASP A 350 0.82 14.19 -39.22
CA ASP A 350 0.82 13.00 -40.06
C ASP A 350 1.19 13.27 -41.54
N VAL A 351 2.13 14.18 -41.80
CA VAL A 351 2.60 14.45 -43.16
C VAL A 351 3.39 13.23 -43.65
N ASP A 352 2.99 12.68 -44.79
CA ASP A 352 3.69 11.54 -45.39
C ASP A 352 5.13 11.90 -45.75
N CYS A 353 6.08 11.18 -45.13
CA CYS A 353 7.51 11.32 -45.36
C CYS A 353 8.17 9.97 -45.70
N SER A 354 7.40 9.05 -46.29
CA SER A 354 7.81 7.67 -46.65
C SER A 354 8.80 7.57 -47.82
N SER A 355 9.80 8.45 -47.86
CA SER A 355 10.90 8.45 -48.83
C SER A 355 11.87 7.30 -48.56
N THR A 356 11.45 6.09 -48.89
CA THR A 356 12.24 4.86 -48.69
C THR A 356 13.39 4.73 -49.69
N GLY A 357 14.49 4.12 -49.25
CA GLY A 357 15.69 3.97 -50.07
C GLY A 357 16.81 3.24 -49.33
N ALA A 358 18.01 3.25 -49.91
CA ALA A 358 19.22 2.80 -49.21
C ALA A 358 20.10 4.01 -48.95
N PHE A 359 20.23 4.39 -47.68
CA PHE A 359 20.98 5.57 -47.25
C PHE A 359 22.01 5.22 -46.17
N THR A 360 22.94 6.13 -45.91
CA THR A 360 23.81 6.07 -44.72
C THR A 360 22.98 6.49 -43.51
N ASN A 361 22.90 5.65 -42.47
CA ASN A 361 22.18 6.01 -41.26
C ASN A 361 22.93 7.14 -40.52
N GLY A 362 22.19 8.08 -39.92
CA GLY A 362 22.73 9.23 -39.19
C GLY A 362 23.17 10.38 -40.07
N GLU A 363 23.02 10.29 -41.39
CA GLU A 363 23.52 11.33 -42.28
C GLU A 363 22.55 12.53 -42.33
N ILE A 364 23.10 13.70 -42.00
CA ILE A 364 22.45 15.00 -42.10
C ILE A 364 23.00 15.76 -43.30
N LEU A 365 22.09 16.37 -44.07
CA LEU A 365 22.43 17.09 -45.29
C LEU A 365 21.74 18.46 -45.31
N PHE A 366 22.51 19.52 -45.51
CA PHE A 366 22.00 20.85 -45.82
C PHE A 366 22.47 21.29 -47.21
N VAL A 367 21.53 21.71 -48.05
CA VAL A 367 21.83 22.14 -49.43
C VAL A 367 21.04 23.38 -49.79
N GLN A 368 21.71 24.37 -50.38
CA GLN A 368 21.04 25.39 -51.18
C GLN A 368 21.21 25.07 -52.67
N ASN A 369 20.10 24.83 -53.37
CA ASN A 369 20.10 24.61 -54.81
C ASN A 369 19.98 25.93 -55.57
N GLY A 370 20.75 26.08 -56.65
CA GLY A 370 20.66 27.15 -57.64
C GLY A 370 20.66 26.57 -59.05
N ASN A 371 19.50 26.41 -59.63
CA ASN A 371 19.30 25.92 -60.98
C ASN A 371 19.10 27.07 -61.99
N THR A 372 18.60 28.22 -61.53
CA THR A 372 18.55 29.45 -62.32
C THR A 372 19.83 30.29 -62.14
N THR A 373 19.87 31.46 -62.78
CA THR A 373 20.99 32.42 -62.62
C THR A 373 20.78 33.37 -61.45
N ALA A 374 19.64 33.26 -60.75
CA ALA A 374 19.41 34.00 -59.52
C ALA A 374 20.21 33.37 -58.40
N ASN A 375 20.91 34.21 -57.63
CA ASN A 375 21.62 33.72 -56.46
C ASN A 375 20.64 33.46 -55.32
N GLN A 376 20.66 32.25 -54.78
CA GLN A 376 19.85 31.82 -53.65
C GLN A 376 20.75 31.70 -52.43
N ILE A 377 20.29 32.21 -51.30
CA ILE A 377 21.08 32.28 -50.07
C ILE A 377 20.21 31.87 -48.89
N THR A 378 20.73 30.92 -48.11
CA THR A 378 20.14 30.50 -46.83
C THR A 378 21.19 30.51 -45.73
N TYR A 379 20.77 30.90 -44.53
CA TYR A 379 21.57 30.82 -43.31
C TYR A 379 20.94 29.84 -42.33
N ILE A 380 21.77 29.04 -41.67
CA ILE A 380 21.37 28.12 -40.60
C ILE A 380 22.15 28.53 -39.35
N ASP A 381 21.43 28.90 -38.30
CA ASP A 381 22.00 29.35 -37.02
C ASP A 381 22.35 28.15 -36.14
N TYR A 382 21.37 27.27 -35.91
CA TYR A 382 21.60 26.04 -35.17
C TYR A 382 20.78 24.89 -35.73
N PHE A 383 21.22 23.69 -35.40
CA PHE A 383 20.57 22.44 -35.71
C PHE A 383 20.64 21.49 -34.52
N LYS A 384 19.53 20.82 -34.24
CA LYS A 384 19.43 19.78 -33.22
C LYS A 384 18.76 18.57 -33.85
N CYS A 385 19.38 17.40 -33.77
CA CYS A 385 18.73 16.17 -34.21
C CYS A 385 19.12 14.99 -33.34
N GLY A 386 18.14 14.15 -33.05
CA GLY A 386 18.33 12.91 -32.31
C GLY A 386 17.05 12.11 -32.24
N ASP A 387 17.16 10.92 -31.64
CA ASP A 387 16.00 10.08 -31.38
C ASP A 387 15.08 10.74 -30.36
N ALA A 388 13.79 10.81 -30.67
CA ALA A 388 12.78 11.23 -29.70
C ALA A 388 12.75 10.21 -28.56
N GLN A 389 13.30 10.55 -27.40
CA GLN A 389 13.08 9.75 -26.20
C GLN A 389 11.60 9.89 -25.83
N ILE A 390 10.91 8.76 -25.78
CA ILE A 390 9.60 8.68 -25.14
C ILE A 390 9.84 9.05 -23.68
N SER A 391 9.31 10.18 -23.23
CA SER A 391 9.31 10.51 -21.81
C SER A 391 8.43 9.50 -21.08
N SER A 392 9.04 8.46 -20.55
CA SER A 392 8.40 7.48 -19.69
C SER A 392 8.22 8.04 -18.27
N GLU A 393 7.69 9.25 -18.15
CA GLU A 393 7.28 9.79 -16.87
C GLU A 393 6.14 8.91 -16.35
N CYS A 394 6.45 8.15 -15.31
CA CYS A 394 5.53 7.23 -14.67
C CYS A 394 5.54 7.48 -13.16
N LEU A 395 4.49 7.00 -12.50
CA LEU A 395 4.39 7.03 -11.05
C LEU A 395 4.70 5.66 -10.49
N TYR A 396 5.60 5.61 -9.51
CA TYR A 396 5.87 4.42 -8.72
C TYR A 396 5.23 4.54 -7.34
N ILE A 397 4.42 3.55 -6.99
CA ILE A 397 3.66 3.51 -5.74
C ILE A 397 4.08 2.25 -4.99
N MET A 398 4.53 2.41 -3.74
CA MET A 398 4.92 1.26 -2.92
C MET A 398 3.95 1.00 -1.78
N THR A 399 3.62 -0.26 -1.57
CA THR A 399 2.88 -0.76 -0.40
C THR A 399 3.73 -1.79 0.35
N PRO A 400 3.63 -1.85 1.69
CA PRO A 400 4.39 -2.80 2.50
C PRO A 400 3.84 -4.23 2.41
N VAL A 401 2.63 -4.41 1.87
CA VAL A 401 1.93 -5.68 1.65
C VAL A 401 1.24 -5.63 0.27
N PRO A 402 0.92 -6.78 -0.37
CA PRO A 402 0.18 -6.77 -1.62
C PRO A 402 -1.12 -5.99 -1.47
N ALA A 403 -1.38 -5.10 -2.42
CA ALA A 403 -2.61 -4.35 -2.52
C ALA A 403 -3.44 -4.86 -3.69
N THR A 404 -4.73 -4.62 -3.60
CA THR A 404 -5.71 -4.89 -4.66
C THR A 404 -6.62 -3.70 -4.89
N LYS A 405 -6.28 -2.58 -4.24
CA LYS A 405 -7.01 -1.33 -4.28
C LYS A 405 -6.08 -0.16 -4.02
N LEU A 406 -6.19 0.88 -4.85
CA LEU A 406 -5.68 2.22 -4.60
C LEU A 406 -6.81 3.23 -4.65
N THR A 407 -6.93 4.07 -3.63
CA THR A 407 -7.95 5.14 -3.53
C THR A 407 -7.28 6.49 -3.69
N TRP A 408 -7.65 7.18 -4.76
CA TRP A 408 -7.17 8.49 -5.14
C TRP A 408 -8.12 9.57 -4.63
N THR A 409 -7.56 10.58 -3.95
CA THR A 409 -8.32 11.75 -3.50
C THR A 409 -7.68 13.01 -4.08
N PHE A 410 -8.46 13.78 -4.81
CA PHE A 410 -8.05 14.99 -5.52
C PHE A 410 -8.53 16.26 -4.83
N THR A 411 -7.84 17.34 -5.13
CA THR A 411 -8.31 18.69 -4.83
C THR A 411 -9.52 19.02 -5.69
N ALA A 412 -10.54 19.62 -5.09
CA ALA A 412 -11.76 19.97 -5.82
C ALA A 412 -11.44 20.90 -7.01
N GLY A 413 -11.76 20.44 -8.23
CA GLY A 413 -11.51 21.18 -9.47
C GLY A 413 -10.14 20.97 -10.11
N TRP A 414 -9.26 20.15 -9.53
CA TRP A 414 -7.91 19.85 -10.04
C TRP A 414 -7.79 18.35 -10.38
N VAL A 415 -8.58 17.93 -11.36
CA VAL A 415 -8.73 16.54 -11.82
C VAL A 415 -8.45 16.48 -13.31
N ASN A 416 -8.20 15.28 -13.84
CA ASN A 416 -7.94 15.12 -15.27
C ASN A 416 -9.18 15.54 -16.10
N THR A 417 -8.99 16.52 -16.98
CA THR A 417 -10.00 16.95 -17.95
C THR A 417 -9.63 16.57 -19.39
N ALA A 418 -8.41 16.08 -19.65
CA ALA A 418 -7.97 15.58 -20.94
C ALA A 418 -8.49 14.16 -21.23
N ALA A 419 -8.43 13.75 -22.49
CA ALA A 419 -8.73 12.38 -22.94
C ALA A 419 -7.55 11.43 -22.69
N ALA A 420 -6.91 11.55 -21.53
CA ALA A 420 -5.80 10.69 -21.11
C ALA A 420 -6.32 9.52 -20.27
N VAL A 421 -5.92 8.31 -20.63
CA VAL A 421 -6.26 7.06 -19.95
C VAL A 421 -5.02 6.51 -19.26
N GLY A 422 -5.16 6.21 -17.97
CA GLY A 422 -4.09 5.64 -17.17
C GLY A 422 -4.16 4.11 -17.17
N THR A 423 -3.01 3.45 -17.01
CA THR A 423 -2.91 2.01 -16.77
C THR A 423 -2.09 1.78 -15.51
N LEU A 424 -2.61 0.97 -14.58
CA LEU A 424 -1.89 0.53 -13.40
C LEU A 424 -1.25 -0.85 -13.65
N LYS A 425 0.04 -0.95 -13.39
CA LYS A 425 0.85 -2.16 -13.56
C LYS A 425 1.42 -2.61 -12.22
N TYR A 426 1.63 -3.91 -12.04
CA TYR A 426 2.33 -4.51 -10.91
C TYR A 426 3.62 -5.19 -11.37
N ARG A 427 4.52 -5.45 -10.42
CA ARG A 427 5.79 -6.12 -10.68
C ARG A 427 5.63 -7.65 -10.64
N LYS A 428 5.93 -8.32 -11.75
CA LYS A 428 5.86 -9.77 -11.88
C LYS A 428 7.14 -10.48 -11.42
N ASN A 429 7.00 -11.78 -11.14
CA ASN A 429 8.09 -12.68 -10.75
C ASN A 429 9.21 -12.84 -11.80
N ASP A 430 8.92 -12.53 -13.07
CA ASP A 430 9.86 -12.50 -14.19
C ASP A 430 10.59 -11.14 -14.34
N GLY A 431 10.34 -10.19 -13.44
CA GLY A 431 10.96 -8.87 -13.47
C GLY A 431 10.36 -7.93 -14.51
N THR A 432 9.17 -8.22 -15.05
CA THR A 432 8.44 -7.31 -15.96
C THR A 432 7.34 -6.53 -15.25
N TRP A 433 6.93 -5.41 -15.85
CA TRP A 433 5.74 -4.66 -15.45
C TRP A 433 4.53 -5.15 -16.23
N TYR A 434 3.45 -5.53 -15.55
CA TYR A 434 2.27 -6.09 -16.19
C TYR A 434 0.98 -5.44 -15.70
N ASP A 435 0.02 -5.26 -16.59
CA ASP A 435 -1.26 -4.62 -16.32
C ASP A 435 -2.05 -5.34 -15.21
N THR A 436 -2.53 -4.58 -14.21
CA THR A 436 -3.37 -5.13 -13.15
C THR A 436 -4.76 -5.53 -13.67
N GLY A 437 -5.23 -4.93 -14.77
CA GLY A 437 -6.57 -5.09 -15.30
C GLY A 437 -7.61 -4.46 -14.37
N GLU A 438 -7.28 -3.31 -13.79
CA GLU A 438 -8.08 -2.64 -12.79
C GLU A 438 -9.45 -2.20 -13.32
N THR A 439 -10.45 -2.27 -12.44
CA THR A 439 -11.65 -1.46 -12.56
C THR A 439 -11.36 -0.08 -12.00
N ASP A 440 -11.31 0.92 -12.87
CA ASP A 440 -10.98 2.30 -12.51
C ASP A 440 -12.23 3.10 -12.09
N GLY A 441 -12.45 3.20 -10.78
CA GLY A 441 -13.51 4.02 -10.19
C GLY A 441 -13.21 5.52 -10.15
N THR A 442 -12.07 5.99 -10.67
CA THR A 442 -11.78 7.43 -10.81
C THR A 442 -12.38 8.05 -12.08
N ILE A 443 -12.90 7.21 -12.99
CA ILE A 443 -13.55 7.63 -14.23
C ILE A 443 -14.97 8.14 -13.93
N ILE A 444 -15.11 9.45 -13.76
CA ILE A 444 -16.42 10.13 -13.69
C ILE A 444 -16.86 10.57 -15.10
N THR A 445 -15.90 10.92 -15.95
CA THR A 445 -16.13 11.22 -17.37
C THR A 445 -15.52 10.10 -18.22
N ALA A 446 -16.31 9.48 -19.09
CA ALA A 446 -15.85 8.37 -19.92
C ALA A 446 -14.60 8.73 -20.74
N GLY A 447 -13.62 7.82 -20.77
CA GLY A 447 -12.35 8.02 -21.46
C GLY A 447 -11.35 8.92 -20.73
N LYS A 448 -11.54 9.19 -19.43
CA LYS A 448 -10.67 10.05 -18.63
C LYS A 448 -10.39 9.45 -17.25
N THR A 449 -9.24 8.80 -17.10
CA THR A 449 -8.75 8.31 -15.79
C THR A 449 -8.38 9.50 -14.90
N LEU A 450 -8.53 9.37 -13.58
CA LEU A 450 -8.33 10.45 -12.60
C LEU A 450 -9.26 11.66 -12.79
N SER A 451 -10.44 11.48 -13.39
CA SER A 451 -11.44 12.56 -13.59
C SER A 451 -12.30 12.86 -12.35
N GLY A 452 -12.05 12.17 -11.24
CA GLY A 452 -12.63 12.43 -9.93
C GLY A 452 -12.07 11.51 -8.84
N ASN A 453 -12.47 11.76 -7.59
CA ASN A 453 -12.16 10.88 -6.47
C ASN A 453 -12.71 9.48 -6.74
N GLY A 454 -11.89 8.46 -6.50
CA GLY A 454 -12.27 7.10 -6.84
C GLY A 454 -11.26 6.08 -6.38
N SER A 455 -11.58 4.80 -6.55
CA SER A 455 -10.64 3.71 -6.31
C SER A 455 -10.42 2.92 -7.57
N MET A 456 -9.16 2.63 -7.88
CA MET A 456 -8.77 1.58 -8.80
C MET A 456 -8.73 0.27 -8.01
N THR A 457 -9.47 -0.74 -8.46
CA THR A 457 -9.56 -2.05 -7.79
C THR A 457 -9.28 -3.16 -8.77
N TRP A 458 -8.52 -4.17 -8.38
CA TRP A 458 -8.19 -5.32 -9.22
C TRP A 458 -8.20 -6.61 -8.39
N THR A 459 -8.18 -7.77 -9.06
CA THR A 459 -8.05 -9.07 -8.39
C THR A 459 -6.60 -9.36 -8.07
N ALA A 460 -6.34 -9.89 -6.87
CA ALA A 460 -5.03 -10.36 -6.44
C ALA A 460 -4.33 -11.23 -7.51
N LYS A 461 -3.05 -10.97 -7.74
CA LYS A 461 -2.22 -11.68 -8.73
C LYS A 461 -1.35 -12.70 -8.02
N THR A 462 -1.20 -13.89 -8.61
CA THR A 462 -0.47 -15.00 -8.00
C THR A 462 1.04 -14.94 -8.24
N ASP A 463 1.49 -14.08 -9.14
CA ASP A 463 2.86 -13.90 -9.60
C ASP A 463 3.41 -12.49 -9.31
N GLU A 464 2.69 -11.70 -8.52
CA GLU A 464 3.15 -10.43 -7.98
C GLU A 464 4.23 -10.68 -6.92
N ILE A 465 5.34 -9.94 -6.99
CA ILE A 465 6.45 -10.09 -6.05
C ILE A 465 6.92 -8.75 -5.47
N PRO A 466 7.46 -8.74 -4.24
CA PRO A 466 8.14 -7.57 -3.73
C PRO A 466 9.45 -7.33 -4.50
N HIS A 467 9.81 -6.08 -4.71
CA HIS A 467 11.03 -5.65 -5.41
C HIS A 467 11.72 -4.50 -4.68
N TYR A 468 13.02 -4.35 -4.93
CA TYR A 468 13.80 -3.23 -4.40
C TYR A 468 13.89 -2.12 -5.43
N MET A 469 13.42 -0.92 -5.09
CA MET A 469 13.49 0.28 -5.93
C MET A 469 13.61 1.50 -5.01
N PHE A 470 14.28 2.57 -5.45
CA PHE A 470 14.40 3.83 -4.69
C PHE A 470 14.88 3.65 -3.23
N GLY A 471 15.77 2.68 -2.99
CA GLY A 471 16.29 2.41 -1.64
C GLY A 471 15.33 1.68 -0.70
N ARG A 472 14.21 1.12 -1.20
CA ARG A 472 13.20 0.46 -0.37
C ARG A 472 12.70 -0.84 -1.02
N THR A 473 12.46 -1.86 -0.19
CA THR A 473 11.80 -3.10 -0.61
C THR A 473 10.31 -3.07 -0.27
N GLY A 474 9.47 -3.47 -1.21
CA GLY A 474 8.03 -3.59 -1.03
C GLY A 474 7.34 -4.04 -2.31
N TYR A 475 6.01 -4.00 -2.33
CA TYR A 475 5.22 -4.24 -3.54
C TYR A 475 5.10 -2.93 -4.28
N TRP A 476 5.57 -2.93 -5.52
CA TRP A 476 5.60 -1.73 -6.35
C TRP A 476 4.56 -1.83 -7.46
N TYR A 477 3.85 -0.72 -7.64
CA TYR A 477 2.94 -0.48 -8.74
C TYR A 477 3.47 0.66 -9.59
N GLN A 478 3.39 0.50 -10.90
CA GLN A 478 3.74 1.52 -11.87
C GLN A 478 2.45 2.03 -12.50
N TRP A 479 2.24 3.34 -12.52
CA TRP A 479 1.11 3.95 -13.19
C TRP A 479 1.60 4.88 -14.30
N GLU A 480 1.04 4.71 -15.49
CA GLU A 480 1.41 5.39 -16.73
C GLU A 480 0.17 5.90 -17.44
N THR A 481 0.28 6.97 -18.23
CA THR A 481 -0.80 7.47 -19.09
C THR A 481 -0.48 7.26 -20.57
N ASP A 482 -1.50 6.97 -21.38
CA ASP A 482 -1.36 6.80 -22.84
C ASP A 482 -0.96 8.09 -23.56
N THR A 483 -1.37 9.23 -23.02
CA THR A 483 -1.13 10.57 -23.55
C THR A 483 -0.80 11.53 -22.40
N LYS A 484 -0.34 12.73 -22.76
CA LYS A 484 0.00 13.76 -21.78
C LYS A 484 -1.20 14.07 -20.88
N LEU A 485 -0.97 14.05 -19.56
CA LEU A 485 -1.95 14.50 -18.59
C LEU A 485 -2.00 16.05 -18.61
N THR A 486 -2.72 16.63 -19.57
CA THR A 486 -2.92 18.09 -19.66
C THR A 486 -4.22 18.52 -19.00
N ASP A 487 -4.16 19.44 -18.03
CA ASP A 487 -5.30 20.26 -17.64
C ASP A 487 -4.86 21.71 -17.47
N ALA A 488 -5.74 22.67 -17.79
CA ALA A 488 -5.44 24.10 -17.70
C ALA A 488 -5.24 24.58 -16.25
N ASN A 489 -5.83 23.86 -15.29
CA ASN A 489 -5.55 24.06 -13.88
C ASN A 489 -4.50 23.07 -13.41
N GLY A 490 -4.61 21.80 -13.76
CA GLY A 490 -3.64 20.76 -13.39
C GLY A 490 -4.29 19.63 -12.58
N VAL A 491 -3.60 18.51 -12.42
CA VAL A 491 -4.06 17.35 -11.66
C VAL A 491 -3.37 17.29 -10.31
N ARG A 492 -4.15 17.45 -9.23
CA ARG A 492 -3.61 17.54 -7.86
C ARG A 492 -4.17 16.48 -6.94
N VAL A 493 -3.28 15.63 -6.43
CA VAL A 493 -3.61 14.56 -5.49
C VAL A 493 -3.36 15.05 -4.06
N THR A 494 -4.38 14.96 -3.21
CA THR A 494 -4.30 15.30 -1.78
C THR A 494 -4.01 14.09 -0.91
N SER A 495 -4.42 12.90 -1.33
CA SER A 495 -4.01 11.67 -0.68
C SER A 495 -4.13 10.45 -1.57
N LEU A 496 -3.22 9.51 -1.36
CA LEU A 496 -3.30 8.17 -1.90
C LEU A 496 -3.29 7.16 -0.75
N THR A 497 -4.27 6.25 -0.76
CA THR A 497 -4.30 5.11 0.15
C THR A 497 -4.41 3.80 -0.60
N TYR A 498 -3.90 2.72 -0.01
CA TYR A 498 -4.01 1.36 -0.49
C TYR A 498 -4.88 0.51 0.42
N GLY A 499 -5.28 -0.66 -0.06
CA GLY A 499 -5.91 -1.68 0.77
C GLY A 499 -6.31 -2.89 -0.05
N HIS A 500 -7.25 -3.62 0.52
CA HIS A 500 -7.95 -4.74 -0.09
C HIS A 500 -9.36 -4.30 -0.48
N ASN A 501 -9.82 -4.70 -1.67
CA ASN A 501 -11.20 -4.51 -2.09
C ASN A 501 -12.14 -5.27 -1.14
N SER A 502 -13.43 -4.90 -1.13
CA SER A 502 -14.42 -5.52 -0.25
C SER A 502 -14.66 -7.01 -0.52
N THR A 503 -14.25 -7.49 -1.70
CA THR A 503 -14.33 -8.90 -2.13
C THR A 503 -13.02 -9.67 -1.94
N ASP A 504 -11.94 -8.98 -1.56
CA ASP A 504 -10.63 -9.59 -1.58
C ASP A 504 -10.35 -10.39 -0.32
N LYS A 505 -9.63 -11.48 -0.56
CA LYS A 505 -9.32 -12.45 0.46
C LYS A 505 -8.11 -12.03 1.28
N PHE A 506 -7.93 -12.66 2.42
CA PHE A 506 -6.66 -12.69 3.10
C PHE A 506 -5.52 -13.08 2.14
N HIS A 507 -4.37 -12.42 2.30
CA HIS A 507 -3.17 -12.75 1.54
C HIS A 507 -2.20 -13.52 2.43
N SER A 508 -1.55 -14.54 1.88
CA SER A 508 -0.49 -15.22 2.61
C SER A 508 0.66 -14.24 2.85
N ILE A 509 1.26 -14.29 4.04
CA ILE A 509 2.49 -13.53 4.26
C ILE A 509 3.59 -14.08 3.36
N GLU A 510 4.46 -13.20 2.91
CA GLU A 510 5.73 -13.55 2.29
C GLU A 510 6.86 -13.10 3.21
N ASN A 511 8.08 -13.57 2.98
CA ASN A 511 9.25 -13.04 3.66
C ASN A 511 9.94 -12.00 2.76
N VAL A 512 9.52 -10.74 2.91
CA VAL A 512 10.06 -9.59 2.20
C VAL A 512 11.42 -9.22 2.78
N TRP A 513 12.42 -9.12 1.91
CA TRP A 513 13.75 -8.65 2.26
C TRP A 513 13.71 -7.26 2.91
N ASP A 514 14.49 -7.06 3.97
CA ASP A 514 14.55 -5.82 4.74
C ASP A 514 15.13 -4.61 3.96
N GLY A 515 15.76 -4.87 2.81
CA GLY A 515 16.38 -3.86 1.94
C GLY A 515 17.85 -3.58 2.26
N SER A 516 18.46 -4.31 3.21
CA SER A 516 19.89 -4.21 3.52
C SER A 516 20.70 -5.09 2.58
N LEU A 517 21.69 -4.53 1.87
CA LEU A 517 22.52 -5.27 0.90
C LEU A 517 23.67 -5.99 1.62
N PRO A 518 23.58 -7.31 1.89
CA PRO A 518 24.69 -8.06 2.45
C PRO A 518 25.78 -8.25 1.39
N TYR A 519 27.05 -8.14 1.82
CA TYR A 519 28.18 -8.54 0.99
C TYR A 519 28.11 -10.04 0.67
N ALA A 520 28.68 -10.43 -0.47
CA ALA A 520 28.98 -11.84 -0.72
C ALA A 520 29.83 -12.41 0.43
N ILE A 521 29.69 -13.71 0.73
CA ILE A 521 30.47 -14.33 1.81
C ILE A 521 31.92 -14.51 1.35
N GLU A 522 32.07 -14.95 0.11
CA GLU A 522 33.30 -15.31 -0.54
C GLU A 522 33.16 -15.02 -2.04
N VAL A 523 34.24 -14.55 -2.64
CA VAL A 523 34.37 -14.38 -4.09
C VAL A 523 35.57 -15.22 -4.52
N ILE A 524 35.43 -15.99 -5.60
CA ILE A 524 36.52 -16.81 -6.14
C ILE A 524 36.70 -16.49 -7.61
N LEU A 525 37.92 -16.13 -7.99
CA LEU A 525 38.30 -15.99 -9.40
C LEU A 525 38.92 -17.30 -9.90
N TYR A 526 38.41 -17.79 -11.01
CA TYR A 526 39.01 -18.86 -11.81
C TYR A 526 39.75 -18.23 -12.97
N ASP A 527 41.06 -18.45 -13.01
CA ASP A 527 41.95 -18.02 -14.10
C ASP A 527 42.27 -19.23 -15.00
N TYR A 528 41.93 -19.11 -16.27
CA TYR A 528 42.20 -20.11 -17.30
C TYR A 528 43.59 -19.97 -17.93
N ASN A 529 44.13 -18.75 -17.95
CA ASN A 529 45.31 -18.37 -18.73
C ASN A 529 46.63 -18.46 -17.96
N ASP A 530 46.63 -18.82 -16.67
CA ASP A 530 47.83 -19.14 -15.87
C ASP A 530 48.57 -20.44 -16.33
N GLY A 531 48.52 -20.76 -17.62
CA GLY A 531 49.40 -21.72 -18.28
C GLY A 531 49.15 -23.16 -17.86
N THR A 532 48.12 -23.79 -18.43
CA THR A 532 47.79 -25.24 -18.36
C THR A 532 47.30 -25.81 -17.04
N ASN A 533 47.24 -25.04 -15.95
CA ASN A 533 46.66 -25.48 -14.68
C ASN A 533 45.51 -24.55 -14.28
N VAL A 534 44.34 -25.12 -14.00
CA VAL A 534 43.20 -24.43 -13.39
C VAL A 534 43.58 -23.97 -11.98
N SER A 535 43.49 -22.66 -11.70
CA SER A 535 43.67 -22.10 -10.36
C SER A 535 42.45 -21.34 -9.88
N TYR A 536 42.12 -21.51 -8.59
CA TYR A 536 41.07 -20.78 -7.89
C TYR A 536 41.72 -19.91 -6.80
N ALA A 537 41.47 -18.60 -6.84
CA ALA A 537 41.93 -17.67 -5.81
C ALA A 537 40.73 -17.14 -5.02
N SER A 538 40.76 -17.27 -3.68
CA SER A 538 39.75 -16.68 -2.79
C SER A 538 40.07 -15.20 -2.60
N LEU A 539 39.09 -14.36 -2.87
CA LEU A 539 39.17 -12.90 -2.81
C LEU A 539 38.34 -12.36 -1.63
N SER A 540 38.69 -11.16 -1.19
CA SER A 540 37.86 -10.43 -0.23
C SER A 540 36.55 -9.98 -0.90
N PRO A 541 35.37 -10.21 -0.31
CA PRO A 541 34.11 -9.81 -0.92
C PRO A 541 33.92 -8.29 -1.03
N ASN A 542 34.69 -7.50 -0.27
CA ASN A 542 34.61 -6.04 -0.21
C ASN A 542 35.61 -5.33 -1.14
N ASP A 543 36.56 -6.08 -1.73
CA ASP A 543 37.59 -5.55 -2.63
C ASP A 543 38.14 -6.74 -3.43
N ALA A 544 37.27 -7.31 -4.27
CA ALA A 544 37.65 -8.36 -5.19
C ALA A 544 38.38 -7.71 -6.36
N GLU A 545 39.71 -7.83 -6.37
CA GLU A 545 40.51 -7.48 -7.54
C GLU A 545 40.23 -8.52 -8.63
N VAL A 546 39.51 -8.09 -9.66
CA VAL A 546 39.40 -8.85 -10.90
C VAL A 546 40.59 -8.40 -11.75
N ASP A 547 41.71 -9.10 -11.56
CA ASP A 547 42.92 -8.99 -12.40
C ASP A 547 42.54 -9.17 -13.88
N ALA A 548 43.31 -8.59 -14.80
CA ALA A 548 43.05 -8.55 -16.25
C ALA A 548 42.54 -9.90 -16.81
N MET A 549 41.22 -10.08 -16.82
CA MET A 549 40.61 -11.35 -17.25
C MET A 549 40.83 -11.54 -18.75
N VAL A 550 41.24 -12.74 -19.14
CA VAL A 550 41.53 -13.09 -20.53
C VAL A 550 40.39 -13.95 -21.10
N PHE A 551 39.90 -13.53 -22.28
CA PHE A 551 38.69 -14.05 -22.91
C PHE A 551 39.00 -14.99 -24.06
N SER A 552 38.13 -15.99 -24.29
CA SER A 552 38.02 -16.67 -25.58
C SER A 552 37.01 -15.95 -26.48
N ALA A 553 37.31 -15.88 -27.77
CA ALA A 553 36.48 -15.18 -28.76
C ALA A 553 35.15 -15.89 -29.12
N GLY A 554 34.73 -16.91 -28.38
CA GLY A 554 33.49 -17.64 -28.61
C GLY A 554 32.81 -17.93 -27.27
N GLY A 555 31.58 -17.45 -27.08
CA GLY A 555 30.85 -17.56 -25.81
C GLY A 555 30.80 -18.96 -25.20
N ALA A 556 30.52 -19.03 -23.89
CA ALA A 556 30.34 -20.23 -23.08
C ALA A 556 31.13 -21.47 -23.55
N GLY A 557 32.45 -21.51 -23.32
CA GLY A 557 33.28 -22.63 -23.73
C GLY A 557 34.74 -22.51 -23.29
N THR A 558 35.16 -23.54 -22.53
CA THR A 558 36.45 -23.98 -21.94
C THR A 558 37.65 -23.05 -21.76
N ASP A 559 37.76 -21.90 -22.42
CA ASP A 559 38.98 -21.08 -22.46
C ASP A 559 38.78 -19.66 -21.91
N CYS A 560 38.05 -19.52 -20.80
CA CYS A 560 37.76 -18.21 -20.20
C CYS A 560 37.83 -18.23 -18.68
N ASP A 561 38.17 -17.07 -18.11
CA ASP A 561 38.15 -16.83 -16.68
C ASP A 561 36.69 -16.74 -16.19
N ILE A 562 36.44 -17.15 -14.93
CA ILE A 562 35.09 -17.22 -14.35
C ILE A 562 35.10 -16.57 -12.98
N LEU A 563 34.14 -15.69 -12.74
CA LEU A 563 33.89 -15.09 -11.42
C LEU A 563 32.83 -15.89 -10.68
N TYR A 564 33.17 -16.39 -9.49
CA TYR A 564 32.24 -17.08 -8.59
C TYR A 564 31.99 -16.22 -7.35
N TRP A 565 30.78 -16.27 -6.83
CA TRP A 565 30.43 -15.68 -5.54
C TRP A 565 29.37 -16.52 -4.84
N ASN A 566 29.17 -16.25 -3.55
CA ASN A 566 28.14 -16.92 -2.76
C ASN A 566 27.43 -16.00 -1.76
N SER A 567 26.27 -16.47 -1.31
CA SER A 567 25.41 -15.81 -0.31
C SER A 567 24.85 -16.81 0.71
N TRP A 568 24.43 -16.29 1.87
CA TRP A 568 23.77 -17.08 2.92
C TRP A 568 22.38 -17.54 2.49
N ASP A 569 21.70 -16.67 1.74
CA ASP A 569 20.34 -16.84 1.26
C ASP A 569 20.32 -16.91 -0.27
N LYS A 570 19.22 -17.39 -0.83
CA LYS A 570 19.01 -17.39 -2.28
C LYS A 570 18.99 -15.96 -2.79
N SER A 571 19.52 -15.72 -3.99
CA SER A 571 19.63 -14.37 -4.54
C SER A 571 19.08 -14.25 -5.96
N TRP A 572 18.66 -13.05 -6.32
CA TRP A 572 18.04 -12.73 -7.60
C TRP A 572 18.67 -11.49 -8.25
N GLY A 573 19.81 -11.10 -7.71
CA GLY A 573 20.62 -10.02 -8.21
C GLY A 573 21.84 -9.79 -7.34
N ILE A 574 22.75 -8.97 -7.87
CA ILE A 574 23.87 -8.39 -7.14
C ILE A 574 23.94 -6.89 -7.41
N TYR A 575 24.44 -6.15 -6.43
CA TYR A 575 24.97 -4.82 -6.65
C TYR A 575 26.48 -4.94 -6.78
N VAL A 576 27.02 -4.39 -7.86
CA VAL A 576 28.45 -4.34 -8.11
C VAL A 576 28.91 -2.90 -7.99
N ASP A 577 29.88 -2.66 -7.13
CA ASP A 577 30.58 -1.39 -7.02
C ASP A 577 31.95 -1.52 -7.68
N VAL A 578 32.25 -0.70 -8.69
CA VAL A 578 33.50 -0.76 -9.49
C VAL A 578 34.57 0.23 -9.00
N GLY A 579 34.26 1.01 -7.96
CA GLY A 579 35.20 1.92 -7.32
C GLY A 579 35.86 2.92 -8.28
N ASP A 580 37.15 3.20 -8.04
CA ASP A 580 37.94 4.18 -8.80
C ASP A 580 38.53 3.61 -10.11
N THR A 581 38.33 2.31 -10.40
CA THR A 581 38.90 1.60 -11.56
C THR A 581 37.82 0.98 -12.44
N PRO A 582 36.89 1.77 -13.01
CA PRO A 582 35.84 1.25 -13.88
C PRO A 582 36.40 0.74 -15.22
N HIS A 583 35.68 -0.21 -15.83
CA HIS A 583 35.99 -0.69 -17.16
C HIS A 583 35.73 0.40 -18.23
N ASN A 584 36.58 0.46 -19.26
CA ASN A 584 36.59 1.55 -20.26
C ASN A 584 36.23 1.12 -21.70
N ASN A 585 35.96 -0.15 -21.97
CA ASN A 585 35.65 -0.63 -23.33
C ASN A 585 34.14 -0.61 -23.61
N ALA A 586 33.75 -0.26 -24.84
CA ALA A 586 32.40 0.21 -25.16
C ALA A 586 31.36 -0.88 -25.50
N THR A 587 31.69 -2.18 -25.42
CA THR A 587 30.88 -3.24 -26.04
C THR A 587 30.58 -4.46 -25.18
N THR A 588 30.98 -4.49 -23.90
CA THR A 588 30.73 -5.64 -23.02
C THR A 588 29.49 -5.37 -22.18
N THR A 589 28.36 -5.98 -22.51
CA THR A 589 27.20 -6.08 -21.62
C THR A 589 27.11 -7.51 -21.12
N ILE A 590 26.71 -7.70 -19.86
CA ILE A 590 26.43 -9.06 -19.35
C ILE A 590 25.10 -9.51 -19.97
N LEU A 591 25.13 -10.63 -20.69
CA LEU A 591 24.02 -11.13 -21.49
C LEU A 591 23.34 -12.33 -20.82
N ALA A 592 22.17 -12.68 -21.35
CA ALA A 592 21.46 -13.90 -20.98
C ALA A 592 22.35 -15.15 -21.20
N GLY A 593 22.48 -15.99 -20.17
CA GLY A 593 23.36 -17.17 -20.18
C GLY A 593 24.71 -16.96 -19.52
N ASP A 594 25.11 -15.72 -19.24
CA ASP A 594 26.38 -15.41 -18.58
C ASP A 594 26.34 -15.72 -17.07
N ILE A 595 25.19 -15.57 -16.42
CA ILE A 595 25.04 -15.92 -15.00
C ILE A 595 24.42 -17.31 -14.87
N GLU A 596 25.02 -18.11 -14.01
CA GLU A 596 24.54 -19.44 -13.64
C GLU A 596 24.49 -19.62 -12.12
N TYR A 597 23.60 -20.49 -11.67
CA TYR A 597 23.43 -20.87 -10.27
C TYR A 597 23.54 -22.39 -10.10
N TRP A 598 23.84 -22.84 -8.89
CA TRP A 598 23.89 -24.26 -8.57
C TRP A 598 22.50 -24.82 -8.23
N THR A 599 22.07 -25.85 -8.95
CA THR A 599 20.77 -26.53 -8.77
C THR A 599 20.79 -27.69 -7.77
N GLY A 600 21.92 -27.95 -7.12
CA GLY A 600 22.14 -29.15 -6.30
C GLY A 600 22.84 -30.28 -7.07
N THR A 601 22.71 -30.30 -8.40
CA THR A 601 23.27 -31.35 -9.27
C THR A 601 24.13 -30.83 -10.41
N ALA A 602 23.80 -29.64 -10.94
CA ALA A 602 24.51 -29.00 -12.04
C ALA A 602 24.42 -27.47 -11.95
N TRP A 603 25.31 -26.79 -12.66
CA TRP A 603 25.16 -25.38 -12.96
C TRP A 603 24.07 -25.18 -14.01
N ALA A 604 23.18 -24.21 -13.80
CA ALA A 604 22.11 -23.86 -14.71
C ALA A 604 22.06 -22.35 -14.92
N SER A 605 21.66 -21.92 -16.13
CA SER A 605 21.48 -20.50 -16.44
C SER A 605 20.44 -19.85 -15.52
N ALA A 606 20.78 -18.67 -15.01
CA ALA A 606 19.93 -17.84 -14.17
C ALA A 606 18.73 -17.19 -14.90
N GLY A 607 18.56 -17.48 -16.19
CA GLY A 607 17.40 -17.08 -16.98
C GLY A 607 17.74 -16.46 -18.33
N ALA A 608 16.72 -16.33 -19.18
CA ALA A 608 16.84 -15.69 -20.51
C ALA A 608 16.82 -14.15 -20.43
N THR A 609 16.50 -13.58 -19.28
CA THR A 609 16.40 -12.13 -19.06
C THR A 609 17.32 -11.76 -17.90
N ILE A 610 18.47 -11.17 -18.26
CA ILE A 610 19.40 -10.55 -17.32
C ILE A 610 19.38 -9.06 -17.64
N THR A 611 19.22 -8.24 -16.60
CA THR A 611 19.43 -6.79 -16.72
C THR A 611 20.78 -6.47 -16.12
N ASP A 612 21.65 -5.86 -16.91
CA ASP A 612 22.95 -5.36 -16.48
C ASP A 612 22.93 -3.83 -16.37
N GLY A 613 22.77 -3.32 -15.15
CA GLY A 613 22.87 -1.88 -14.85
C GLY A 613 24.31 -1.40 -14.66
N THR A 614 25.32 -2.27 -14.74
CA THR A 614 26.74 -1.92 -14.64
C THR A 614 27.37 -1.57 -15.98
N ASN A 615 26.67 -1.91 -17.08
CA ASN A 615 27.19 -1.82 -18.45
C ASN A 615 28.55 -2.52 -18.60
N GLY A 616 28.63 -3.79 -18.15
CA GLY A 616 29.86 -4.56 -18.09
C GLY A 616 30.93 -3.94 -17.21
N PHE A 617 30.57 -3.59 -15.97
CA PHE A 617 31.46 -2.99 -14.97
C PHE A 617 32.05 -1.62 -15.35
N ARG A 618 31.41 -0.88 -16.25
CA ARG A 618 31.76 0.51 -16.57
C ARG A 618 31.30 1.48 -15.48
N ASN A 619 30.25 1.13 -14.75
CA ASN A 619 29.73 1.90 -13.63
C ASN A 619 29.20 0.97 -12.55
N SER A 620 29.16 1.46 -11.32
CA SER A 620 28.50 0.73 -10.22
C SER A 620 27.00 0.63 -10.51
N GLY A 621 26.39 -0.51 -10.19
CA GLY A 621 25.01 -0.78 -10.59
C GLY A 621 24.51 -2.17 -10.21
N PHE A 622 23.22 -2.40 -10.45
CA PHE A 622 22.60 -3.70 -10.19
C PHE A 622 22.68 -4.60 -11.42
N ILE A 623 22.99 -5.88 -11.20
CA ILE A 623 22.76 -6.95 -12.17
C ILE A 623 21.68 -7.85 -11.59
N THR A 624 20.57 -8.04 -12.30
CA THR A 624 19.40 -8.77 -11.80
C THR A 624 18.94 -9.86 -12.74
N TRP A 625 18.36 -10.91 -12.17
CA TRP A 625 17.80 -12.05 -12.88
C TRP A 625 16.52 -12.54 -12.19
N ILE A 626 15.88 -13.57 -12.77
CA ILE A 626 14.65 -14.16 -12.22
C ILE A 626 14.94 -15.05 -11.01
N ARG A 627 14.01 -15.17 -10.06
CA ARG A 627 14.21 -16.07 -8.89
C ARG A 627 14.39 -17.52 -9.34
N ASN A 628 15.39 -18.21 -8.80
CA ASN A 628 15.82 -19.55 -9.24
C ASN A 628 15.59 -20.64 -8.18
N SER A 629 15.64 -21.91 -8.59
CA SER A 629 15.61 -23.05 -7.66
C SER A 629 17.02 -23.41 -7.18
N GLU A 630 17.61 -22.53 -6.39
CA GLU A 630 19.00 -22.62 -5.93
C GLU A 630 19.14 -23.60 -4.75
N GLU A 631 20.25 -24.34 -4.72
CA GLU A 631 20.60 -25.24 -3.62
C GLU A 631 22.00 -24.89 -3.07
N PRO A 632 22.19 -24.91 -1.74
CA PRO A 632 23.48 -24.58 -1.16
C PRO A 632 24.48 -25.73 -1.30
N ARG A 633 25.77 -25.41 -1.36
CA ARG A 633 26.86 -26.39 -1.35
C ARG A 633 28.14 -25.79 -0.76
N GLN A 634 29.06 -26.67 -0.38
CA GLN A 634 30.47 -26.31 -0.33
C GLN A 634 31.07 -26.42 -1.74
N PHE A 635 31.87 -25.45 -2.16
CA PHE A 635 32.43 -25.38 -3.51
C PHE A 635 33.95 -25.19 -3.46
N ASN A 636 34.70 -26.10 -4.09
CA ASN A 636 36.16 -26.09 -4.21
C ASN A 636 36.90 -25.80 -2.88
N THR A 637 37.71 -24.74 -2.83
CA THR A 637 38.44 -24.28 -1.65
C THR A 637 37.58 -23.47 -0.68
N GLY A 638 36.32 -23.21 -1.04
CA GLY A 638 35.39 -22.42 -0.26
C GLY A 638 35.06 -23.07 1.09
N GLN A 639 34.97 -22.24 2.12
CA GLN A 639 34.86 -22.71 3.50
C GLN A 639 33.41 -22.94 3.94
N TYR A 640 32.45 -22.33 3.23
CA TYR A 640 31.07 -22.24 3.67
C TYR A 640 30.14 -23.09 2.81
N TYR A 641 29.09 -23.62 3.46
CA TYR A 641 27.97 -24.26 2.81
C TYR A 641 26.91 -23.21 2.51
N SER A 642 26.84 -22.77 1.25
CA SER A 642 26.16 -21.52 0.84
C SER A 642 25.58 -21.64 -0.57
N TYR A 643 24.75 -20.68 -0.99
CA TYR A 643 24.25 -20.60 -2.36
C TYR A 643 25.32 -20.00 -3.27
N TRP A 644 25.64 -20.69 -4.37
CA TRP A 644 26.73 -20.30 -5.27
C TRP A 644 26.22 -19.92 -6.65
N HIS A 645 26.85 -18.87 -7.18
CA HIS A 645 26.63 -18.35 -8.52
C HIS A 645 27.96 -18.21 -9.25
N ARG A 646 27.91 -18.18 -10.58
CA ARG A 646 29.05 -17.90 -11.43
C ARG A 646 28.67 -17.02 -12.61
N LEU A 647 29.60 -16.18 -13.03
CA LEU A 647 29.49 -15.28 -14.16
C LEU A 647 30.56 -15.63 -15.19
N TRP A 648 30.12 -15.96 -16.39
CA TRP A 648 30.92 -15.93 -17.61
C TRP A 648 30.96 -14.49 -18.08
N ILE A 649 32.14 -13.91 -18.26
CA ILE A 649 32.20 -12.62 -18.94
C ILE A 649 32.33 -12.92 -20.44
N THR A 650 31.30 -12.63 -21.23
CA THR A 650 31.32 -12.85 -22.69
C THR A 650 31.42 -11.50 -23.42
N GLY A 651 32.46 -11.29 -24.23
CA GLY A 651 32.70 -10.02 -24.94
C GLY A 651 34.16 -9.58 -24.94
N ALA A 652 34.50 -8.54 -25.74
CA ALA A 652 35.87 -8.09 -25.97
C ALA A 652 36.56 -7.60 -24.68
N ASN A 653 37.60 -8.32 -24.23
CA ASN A 653 38.61 -7.97 -23.21
C ASN A 653 38.26 -6.82 -22.22
N LEU A 654 38.14 -7.17 -20.93
CA LEU A 654 38.50 -6.28 -19.82
C LEU A 654 39.97 -5.87 -20.02
N GLY A 655 40.21 -4.78 -20.75
CA GLY A 655 41.56 -4.35 -21.16
C GLY A 655 42.49 -3.85 -20.06
N ALA A 656 42.04 -3.88 -18.79
CA ALA A 656 42.77 -3.51 -17.57
C ALA A 656 42.08 -4.13 -16.34
N ASP A 657 42.81 -4.24 -15.22
CA ASP A 657 42.30 -4.72 -13.94
C ASP A 657 41.12 -3.87 -13.45
N VAL A 658 40.05 -4.53 -13.02
CA VAL A 658 38.87 -3.87 -12.43
C VAL A 658 38.74 -4.33 -10.99
N ARG A 659 38.67 -3.39 -10.05
CA ARG A 659 38.32 -3.71 -8.68
C ARG A 659 36.82 -3.66 -8.51
N ILE A 660 36.24 -4.73 -7.98
CA ILE A 660 34.81 -4.79 -7.71
C ILE A 660 34.52 -5.17 -6.27
N SER A 661 33.41 -4.66 -5.75
CA SER A 661 32.79 -5.15 -4.52
C SER A 661 31.41 -5.70 -4.87
N ILE A 662 31.09 -6.89 -4.34
CA ILE A 662 29.83 -7.59 -4.65
C ILE A 662 28.96 -7.66 -3.41
N GLN A 663 27.76 -7.10 -3.54
CA GLN A 663 26.67 -7.26 -2.58
C GLN A 663 25.54 -8.02 -3.23
N THR A 664 24.82 -8.83 -2.46
CA THR A 664 23.77 -9.69 -2.97
C THR A 664 22.40 -9.11 -2.67
N LEU A 665 21.45 -9.35 -3.58
CA LEU A 665 20.03 -9.05 -3.36
C LEU A 665 19.38 -10.38 -2.97
N PRO A 666 19.15 -10.63 -1.68
CA PRO A 666 18.54 -11.87 -1.24
C PRO A 666 17.03 -11.86 -1.51
N TYR A 667 16.45 -13.05 -1.54
CA TYR A 667 15.02 -13.26 -1.38
C TYR A 667 14.77 -14.46 -0.49
N PHE A 668 13.58 -14.51 0.12
CA PHE A 668 13.23 -15.52 1.09
C PHE A 668 11.90 -16.15 0.72
N ASP A 669 11.84 -17.48 0.74
CA ASP A 669 10.60 -18.22 0.54
C ASP A 669 9.97 -18.56 1.89
N ILE A 670 8.75 -18.08 2.12
CA ILE A 670 8.02 -18.37 3.36
C ILE A 670 7.67 -19.86 3.48
N ASN A 671 7.58 -20.58 2.36
CA ASN A 671 7.27 -22.01 2.35
C ASN A 671 8.36 -22.85 3.02
N ASP A 672 9.58 -22.32 3.15
CA ASP A 672 10.66 -22.98 3.88
C ASP A 672 10.35 -23.14 5.38
N PHE A 673 9.51 -22.27 5.95
CA PHE A 673 9.03 -22.36 7.34
C PHE A 673 7.80 -23.27 7.52
N GLY A 674 7.06 -23.58 6.45
CA GLY A 674 5.83 -24.37 6.53
C GLY A 674 4.59 -23.56 6.93
N ARG A 675 3.66 -24.18 7.66
CA ARG A 675 2.32 -23.65 7.99
C ARG A 675 2.36 -22.75 9.22
N GLY A 676 1.51 -21.73 9.27
CA GLY A 676 1.47 -20.79 10.38
C GLY A 676 0.65 -21.29 11.56
N VAL A 677 1.26 -21.40 12.75
CA VAL A 677 0.65 -21.95 13.96
C VAL A 677 0.01 -20.87 14.82
N THR A 678 0.80 -19.91 15.31
CA THR A 678 0.28 -18.77 16.07
C THR A 678 1.02 -17.46 15.75
N ASN A 679 0.33 -16.33 15.96
CA ASN A 679 0.86 -14.98 15.79
C ASN A 679 0.50 -14.07 16.97
N CYS A 680 1.32 -13.04 17.21
CA CYS A 680 1.04 -11.95 18.15
C CYS A 680 1.87 -10.71 17.77
N THR A 681 1.52 -9.54 18.31
CA THR A 681 2.33 -8.32 18.22
C THR A 681 3.06 -8.07 19.54
N TRP A 682 4.38 -7.88 19.49
CA TRP A 682 5.21 -7.59 20.66
C TRP A 682 6.29 -6.56 20.31
N LYS A 683 6.40 -5.49 21.10
CA LYS A 683 7.34 -4.37 20.88
C LYS A 683 7.34 -3.85 19.42
N ASP A 684 6.14 -3.58 18.91
CA ASP A 684 5.89 -3.12 17.53
C ASP A 684 6.43 -4.05 16.44
N ARG A 685 6.46 -5.36 16.72
CA ARG A 685 6.90 -6.40 15.79
C ARG A 685 5.89 -7.52 15.68
N PRO A 686 5.77 -8.16 14.52
CA PRO A 686 5.06 -9.42 14.44
C PRO A 686 5.91 -10.50 15.12
N THR A 687 5.24 -11.44 15.76
CA THR A 687 5.83 -12.69 16.23
C THR A 687 5.06 -13.82 15.57
N TYR A 688 5.77 -14.78 15.00
CA TYR A 688 5.19 -15.91 14.30
C TYR A 688 5.80 -17.22 14.77
N THR A 689 5.00 -18.27 14.77
CA THR A 689 5.47 -19.64 14.91
C THR A 689 4.93 -20.47 13.77
N PHE A 690 5.77 -21.35 13.23
CA PHE A 690 5.44 -22.20 12.12
C PHE A 690 5.42 -23.67 12.52
N ASP A 691 4.88 -24.56 11.70
CA ASP A 691 4.83 -25.98 12.02
C ASP A 691 6.19 -26.67 11.87
N ARG A 692 7.00 -26.24 10.89
CA ARG A 692 8.40 -26.63 10.75
C ARG A 692 9.20 -25.87 11.80
N TYR A 693 9.73 -26.63 12.75
CA TYR A 693 10.38 -26.11 13.95
C TYR A 693 9.47 -25.30 14.90
N GLY A 694 8.25 -25.78 15.14
CA GLY A 694 7.25 -25.06 15.96
C GLY A 694 7.56 -24.78 17.43
N HIS A 695 8.77 -25.04 17.91
CA HIS A 695 9.29 -24.57 19.21
C HIS A 695 10.02 -23.21 19.10
N TYR A 696 10.31 -22.75 17.88
CA TYR A 696 10.88 -21.42 17.63
C TYR A 696 9.81 -20.37 17.33
N ILE A 697 10.10 -19.16 17.78
CA ILE A 697 9.33 -17.94 17.51
C ILE A 697 10.20 -17.03 16.65
N HIS A 698 9.63 -16.59 15.55
CA HIS A 698 10.26 -15.72 14.56
C HIS A 698 9.75 -14.31 14.85
N VAL A 699 10.63 -13.45 15.35
CA VAL A 699 10.33 -12.06 15.71
C VAL A 699 10.75 -11.18 14.54
N GLY A 700 9.79 -10.63 13.82
CA GLY A 700 10.05 -9.82 12.63
C GLY A 700 10.66 -8.45 12.93
N ALA A 701 11.02 -7.74 11.86
CA ALA A 701 11.49 -6.37 11.94
C ALA A 701 10.40 -5.41 12.43
N THR A 702 10.79 -4.31 13.08
CA THR A 702 9.85 -3.34 13.63
C THR A 702 8.93 -2.75 12.57
N ASN A 703 7.62 -2.76 12.83
CA ASN A 703 6.55 -2.26 11.96
C ASN A 703 6.51 -2.88 10.56
N ARG A 704 7.15 -4.04 10.35
CA ARG A 704 7.21 -4.73 9.06
C ARG A 704 6.67 -6.15 9.21
N PRO A 705 5.35 -6.38 9.02
CA PRO A 705 4.72 -7.68 9.28
C PRO A 705 5.29 -8.82 8.43
N MET A 706 5.90 -8.51 7.29
CA MET A 706 6.39 -9.51 6.34
C MET A 706 7.92 -9.60 6.26
N SER A 707 8.65 -8.97 7.19
CA SER A 707 10.11 -9.00 7.17
C SER A 707 10.63 -9.89 8.31
N LEU A 708 11.01 -11.12 7.97
CA LEU A 708 11.53 -12.16 8.86
C LEU A 708 13.00 -12.46 8.53
N ASN A 709 13.79 -11.41 8.29
CA ASN A 709 15.20 -11.45 7.90
C ASN A 709 15.89 -10.13 8.28
N GLY A 710 17.22 -10.08 8.12
CA GLY A 710 18.04 -8.89 8.38
C GLY A 710 18.49 -8.73 9.83
N ASP A 711 19.17 -7.61 10.11
CA ASP A 711 19.75 -7.34 11.43
C ASP A 711 18.71 -7.06 12.51
N ASP A 712 17.51 -6.62 12.09
CA ASP A 712 16.40 -6.31 12.98
C ASP A 712 15.46 -7.50 13.22
N TYR A 713 15.86 -8.70 12.80
CA TYR A 713 15.11 -9.94 12.98
C TYR A 713 15.66 -10.79 14.12
N GLY A 714 14.81 -11.56 14.80
CA GLY A 714 15.21 -12.43 15.91
C GLY A 714 14.54 -13.79 15.92
N ILE A 715 15.25 -14.80 16.41
CA ILE A 715 14.73 -16.16 16.64
C ILE A 715 14.80 -16.49 18.12
N LEU A 716 13.67 -16.88 18.70
CA LEU A 716 13.56 -17.26 20.12
C LEU A 716 13.15 -18.72 20.25
N MET A 717 13.80 -19.46 21.15
CA MET A 717 13.44 -20.85 21.46
C MET A 717 12.60 -20.93 22.73
N ALA A 718 11.33 -21.34 22.62
CA ALA A 718 10.44 -21.52 23.75
C ALA A 718 10.80 -22.76 24.60
N GLY A 719 10.52 -22.68 25.90
CA GLY A 719 10.59 -23.79 26.82
C GLY A 719 12.00 -24.17 27.30
N ASP A 720 12.09 -25.41 27.74
CA ASP A 720 13.25 -26.06 28.35
C ASP A 720 14.13 -26.80 27.33
N GLY A 721 13.90 -26.61 26.03
CA GLY A 721 14.64 -27.25 24.94
C GLY A 721 13.90 -28.41 24.28
N ARG A 722 12.70 -28.79 24.77
CA ARG A 722 11.83 -29.74 24.08
C ARG A 722 11.21 -29.13 22.81
N HIS A 723 11.02 -29.97 21.80
CA HIS A 723 10.45 -29.58 20.50
C HIS A 723 8.91 -29.52 20.47
N ASN A 724 8.24 -29.32 21.62
CA ASN A 724 6.79 -29.15 21.66
C ASN A 724 6.38 -27.88 20.91
N LYS A 725 5.29 -27.96 20.14
CA LYS A 725 4.82 -26.82 19.35
C LYS A 725 4.29 -25.71 20.24
N VAL A 726 4.56 -24.46 19.89
CA VAL A 726 3.95 -23.28 20.49
C VAL A 726 2.52 -23.16 19.97
N LEU A 727 1.53 -23.22 20.85
CA LEU A 727 0.10 -23.16 20.51
C LEU A 727 -0.54 -21.80 20.80
N CYS A 728 0.13 -20.96 21.59
CA CYS A 728 -0.33 -19.62 21.91
C CYS A 728 0.86 -18.74 22.28
N GLN A 729 0.78 -17.47 21.88
CA GLN A 729 1.66 -16.42 22.33
C GLN A 729 0.85 -15.14 22.51
N LYS A 730 1.07 -14.43 23.62
CA LYS A 730 0.37 -13.18 23.94
C LYS A 730 1.32 -12.20 24.58
N LYS A 731 1.13 -10.91 24.26
CA LYS A 731 1.75 -9.82 25.00
C LYS A 731 1.25 -9.85 26.44
N PHE A 732 2.19 -9.74 27.38
CA PHE A 732 1.92 -9.61 28.81
C PHE A 732 2.76 -8.46 29.33
N LYS A 733 2.11 -7.33 29.67
CA LYS A 733 2.79 -6.07 29.98
C LYS A 733 3.67 -5.65 28.80
N ASN A 734 4.96 -5.45 29.02
CA ASN A 734 5.94 -5.12 27.98
C ASN A 734 6.61 -6.37 27.37
N GLU A 735 6.26 -7.57 27.85
CA GLU A 735 6.96 -8.83 27.57
C GLU A 735 6.09 -9.80 26.77
N LEU A 736 6.68 -10.90 26.29
CA LEU A 736 6.01 -11.92 25.49
C LEU A 736 5.89 -13.21 26.30
N MET A 737 4.66 -13.67 26.54
CA MET A 737 4.40 -14.95 27.18
C MET A 737 3.95 -15.97 26.14
N VAL A 738 4.46 -17.20 26.26
CA VAL A 738 4.35 -18.25 25.25
C VAL A 738 4.02 -19.58 25.90
N TRP A 739 3.08 -20.31 25.30
CA TRP A 739 2.61 -21.62 25.76
C TRP A 739 2.86 -22.70 24.70
N GLN A 740 3.48 -23.79 25.12
CA GLN A 740 3.69 -24.97 24.31
C GLN A 740 2.60 -26.02 24.55
N GLU A 741 2.38 -26.87 23.54
CA GLU A 741 1.49 -28.03 23.59
C GLU A 741 1.86 -28.98 24.74
N GLU A 742 0.84 -29.54 25.37
CA GLU A 742 0.99 -30.56 26.40
C GLU A 742 1.14 -31.95 25.78
N LEU A 743 2.34 -32.23 25.28
CA LEU A 743 2.68 -33.51 24.65
C LEU A 743 3.79 -34.24 25.43
N GLY A 744 3.62 -35.54 25.66
CA GLY A 744 4.56 -36.40 26.39
C GLY A 744 4.27 -36.53 27.89
N LEU A 745 5.07 -37.36 28.57
CA LEU A 745 4.91 -37.67 30.01
C LEU A 745 5.20 -36.47 30.93
N GLU A 746 5.96 -35.49 30.44
CA GLU A 746 6.38 -34.31 31.20
C GLU A 746 5.48 -33.09 30.96
N GLY A 747 4.42 -33.21 30.14
CA GLY A 747 3.45 -32.13 29.89
C GLY A 747 3.95 -31.02 28.97
N GLY A 748 3.42 -29.80 29.15
CA GLY A 748 3.77 -28.62 28.35
C GLY A 748 4.72 -27.65 29.04
N CYS A 749 4.95 -26.49 28.43
CA CYS A 749 5.80 -25.43 28.99
C CYS A 749 5.14 -24.04 28.87
N VAL A 750 5.50 -23.16 29.80
CA VAL A 750 5.21 -21.72 29.74
C VAL A 750 6.50 -20.94 29.85
N THR A 751 6.74 -20.04 28.90
CA THR A 751 7.96 -19.22 28.82
C THR A 751 7.60 -17.75 28.73
N LEU A 752 8.34 -16.90 29.43
CA LEU A 752 8.28 -15.44 29.33
C LEU A 752 9.59 -14.95 28.69
N PHE A 753 9.48 -14.12 27.66
CA PHE A 753 10.61 -13.46 27.03
C PHE A 753 10.60 -11.97 27.35
N GLU A 754 11.77 -11.46 27.74
CA GLU A 754 11.99 -10.05 28.08
C GLU A 754 13.06 -9.41 27.20
N GLY A 755 13.18 -8.08 27.18
CA GLY A 755 14.25 -7.39 26.44
C GLY A 755 13.75 -6.16 25.68
N TYR A 756 14.44 -5.73 24.63
CA TYR A 756 14.04 -4.56 23.84
C TYR A 756 14.20 -4.76 22.32
N ASN A 757 15.18 -5.55 21.90
CA ASN A 757 15.49 -5.85 20.51
C ASN A 757 16.07 -7.28 20.38
N PRO A 758 16.17 -7.83 19.17
CA PRO A 758 16.70 -9.19 18.95
C PRO A 758 18.03 -9.48 19.64
N GLY A 759 18.93 -8.50 19.73
CA GLY A 759 20.24 -8.68 20.36
C GLY A 759 20.24 -8.81 21.88
N ASN A 760 19.13 -8.51 22.57
CA ASN A 760 19.07 -8.50 24.03
C ASN A 760 17.84 -9.20 24.61
N TYR A 761 17.18 -10.06 23.84
CA TYR A 761 16.07 -10.84 24.36
C TYR A 761 16.55 -11.88 25.39
N GLY A 762 15.95 -11.83 26.58
CA GLY A 762 16.12 -12.78 27.68
C GLY A 762 14.98 -13.80 27.73
N LYS A 763 15.26 -14.97 28.34
CA LYS A 763 14.29 -16.07 28.48
C LYS A 763 14.12 -16.48 29.95
N LEU A 764 12.88 -16.54 30.41
CA LEU A 764 12.48 -17.07 31.72
C LEU A 764 11.46 -18.21 31.54
N VAL A 765 11.81 -19.43 31.96
CA VAL A 765 10.89 -20.58 31.92
C VAL A 765 10.08 -20.59 33.22
N LEU A 766 8.77 -20.36 33.12
CA LEU A 766 7.85 -20.30 34.26
C LEU A 766 7.34 -21.68 34.68
N SER A 767 7.21 -22.60 33.72
CA SER A 767 6.84 -23.99 33.98
C SER A 767 7.35 -24.91 32.89
N THR A 768 7.72 -26.13 33.30
CA THR A 768 8.07 -27.26 32.43
C THR A 768 7.02 -28.38 32.49
N LYS A 769 5.87 -28.15 33.13
CA LYS A 769 4.82 -29.17 33.32
C LYS A 769 3.50 -28.82 32.68
N VAL A 770 3.14 -27.53 32.67
CA VAL A 770 1.86 -27.06 32.14
C VAL A 770 2.07 -26.27 30.88
N GLY A 771 1.18 -26.48 29.92
CA GLY A 771 1.10 -25.77 28.66
C GLY A 771 -0.33 -25.30 28.43
N THR A 772 -0.74 -25.22 27.16
CA THR A 772 -2.14 -24.92 26.82
C THR A 772 -2.61 -25.69 25.60
N PHE A 773 -3.90 -25.54 25.28
CA PHE A 773 -4.60 -26.25 24.21
C PHE A 773 -4.65 -25.48 22.89
N SER A 774 -4.80 -24.16 22.96
CA SER A 774 -4.90 -23.27 21.80
C SER A 774 -4.88 -21.80 22.23
N ALA A 775 -4.84 -20.89 21.27
CA ALA A 775 -4.91 -19.45 21.53
C ALA A 775 -6.19 -19.00 22.27
N LYS A 776 -7.33 -19.69 22.06
CA LYS A 776 -8.60 -19.36 22.75
C LYS A 776 -8.71 -19.92 24.17
N SER A 777 -7.73 -20.72 24.59
CA SER A 777 -7.68 -21.31 25.93
C SER A 777 -6.78 -20.51 26.88
N VAL A 778 -6.32 -19.33 26.45
CA VAL A 778 -5.47 -18.41 27.20
C VAL A 778 -6.08 -17.01 27.17
N GLU A 779 -6.15 -16.36 28.31
CA GLU A 779 -6.57 -14.97 28.41
C GLU A 779 -5.62 -14.16 29.29
N VAL A 780 -5.18 -13.02 28.76
CA VAL A 780 -4.40 -12.01 29.48
C VAL A 780 -5.35 -10.90 29.88
N ILE A 781 -5.40 -10.59 31.17
CA ILE A 781 -6.25 -9.54 31.74
C ILE A 781 -5.32 -8.47 32.30
N GLU A 782 -5.37 -7.28 31.71
CA GLU A 782 -4.58 -6.13 32.16
C GLU A 782 -5.42 -5.26 33.10
N GLY A 783 -4.82 -4.85 34.22
CA GLY A 783 -5.40 -3.88 35.15
C GLY A 783 -6.69 -4.33 35.83
N VAL A 784 -6.71 -5.52 36.46
CA VAL A 784 -7.89 -6.06 37.15
C VAL A 784 -7.79 -5.97 38.67
N LEU A 785 -8.96 -5.84 39.32
CA LEU A 785 -9.11 -5.97 40.77
C LEU A 785 -9.45 -7.42 41.14
N THR A 786 -8.78 -7.96 42.15
CA THR A 786 -8.90 -9.33 42.64
C THR A 786 -9.50 -9.42 44.06
N SER A 787 -9.94 -8.27 44.60
CA SER A 787 -10.62 -8.14 45.88
C SER A 787 -11.39 -6.80 45.93
N THR A 788 -12.03 -6.52 47.07
CA THR A 788 -12.75 -5.26 47.34
C THR A 788 -12.00 -4.37 48.33
N LYS A 789 -10.74 -4.69 48.65
CA LYS A 789 -9.94 -3.93 49.64
C LYS A 789 -9.59 -2.54 49.12
N THR A 790 -9.55 -1.58 50.04
CA THR A 790 -9.34 -0.15 49.73
C THR A 790 -7.91 0.18 49.30
N ASP A 791 -6.94 -0.69 49.60
CA ASP A 791 -5.52 -0.57 49.27
C ASP A 791 -5.09 -1.50 48.11
N GLU A 792 -6.05 -2.10 47.41
CA GLU A 792 -5.74 -3.02 46.33
C GLU A 792 -5.15 -2.32 45.11
N VAL A 793 -4.09 -2.94 44.57
CA VAL A 793 -3.41 -2.48 43.37
C VAL A 793 -3.92 -3.27 42.18
N LEU A 794 -4.26 -2.57 41.10
CA LEU A 794 -4.59 -3.20 39.82
C LEU A 794 -3.46 -4.14 39.41
N THR A 795 -3.81 -5.37 39.08
CA THR A 795 -2.84 -6.43 38.76
C THR A 795 -3.11 -6.95 37.36
N ASP A 796 -2.05 -7.30 36.63
CA ASP A 796 -2.18 -8.02 35.36
C ASP A 796 -2.03 -9.51 35.63
N LEU A 797 -3.01 -10.29 35.18
CA LEU A 797 -3.07 -11.73 35.39
C LEU A 797 -3.27 -12.45 34.07
N VAL A 798 -2.68 -13.63 33.96
CA VAL A 798 -2.89 -14.52 32.83
C VAL A 798 -3.53 -15.81 33.32
N PHE A 799 -4.60 -16.21 32.64
CA PHE A 799 -5.32 -17.45 32.89
C PHE A 799 -5.24 -18.35 31.68
N PHE A 800 -5.09 -19.66 31.90
CA PHE A 800 -5.05 -20.62 30.81
C PHE A 800 -5.54 -22.00 31.24
N LEU A 801 -6.07 -22.74 30.28
CA LEU A 801 -6.46 -24.14 30.45
C LEU A 801 -5.27 -25.06 30.20
N SER A 802 -5.11 -26.03 31.09
CA SER A 802 -4.15 -27.14 31.03
C SER A 802 -4.90 -28.44 31.36
N ARG A 803 -4.34 -29.60 30.99
CA ARG A 803 -4.83 -30.91 31.48
C ARG A 803 -4.78 -31.03 33.00
N THR A 804 -3.97 -30.21 33.67
CA THR A 804 -3.86 -30.22 35.13
C THR A 804 -4.96 -29.40 35.81
N GLY A 805 -5.60 -28.48 35.10
CA GLY A 805 -6.56 -27.55 35.69
C GLY A 805 -6.58 -26.18 35.02
N VAL A 806 -7.27 -25.23 35.65
CA VAL A 806 -7.23 -23.82 35.29
C VAL A 806 -6.06 -23.16 36.00
N CYS A 807 -5.11 -22.65 35.24
CA CYS A 807 -3.88 -22.05 35.74
C CYS A 807 -3.95 -20.53 35.72
N ALA A 808 -3.28 -19.89 36.69
CA ALA A 808 -3.15 -18.44 36.82
C ALA A 808 -1.68 -18.05 37.05
N THR A 809 -1.24 -16.92 36.49
CA THR A 809 0.12 -16.37 36.71
C THR A 809 0.13 -14.84 36.64
N ASP A 810 0.99 -14.21 37.44
CA ASP A 810 1.32 -12.78 37.41
C ASP A 810 2.62 -12.49 36.64
N GLY A 811 3.18 -13.51 35.99
CA GLY A 811 4.47 -13.49 35.31
C GLY A 811 5.65 -13.95 36.17
N LYS A 812 5.44 -14.30 37.45
CA LYS A 812 6.50 -14.81 38.34
C LYS A 812 6.35 -16.29 38.67
N SER A 813 5.12 -16.73 38.93
CA SER A 813 4.84 -18.12 39.30
C SER A 813 3.47 -18.56 38.81
N ILE A 814 3.32 -19.84 38.50
CA ILE A 814 2.06 -20.44 38.06
C ILE A 814 1.36 -21.14 39.23
N GLN A 815 0.06 -20.89 39.38
CA GLN A 815 -0.82 -21.51 40.37
C GLN A 815 -2.01 -22.17 39.68
N VAL A 816 -2.45 -23.34 40.17
CA VAL A 816 -3.68 -23.99 39.72
C VAL A 816 -4.83 -23.54 40.62
N VAL A 817 -5.87 -22.94 40.03
CA VAL A 817 -7.01 -22.33 40.75
C VAL A 817 -8.31 -23.12 40.62
N SER A 818 -8.25 -24.34 40.07
CA SER A 818 -9.40 -25.21 39.81
C SER A 818 -9.72 -26.20 40.93
N ASP A 819 -9.37 -25.92 42.18
CA ASP A 819 -9.54 -26.85 43.31
C ASP A 819 -11.00 -27.36 43.48
N GLN A 820 -11.99 -26.48 43.38
CA GLN A 820 -13.41 -26.82 43.51
C GLN A 820 -13.99 -27.56 42.28
N VAL A 821 -13.35 -27.41 41.12
CA VAL A 821 -13.78 -27.98 39.83
C VAL A 821 -12.78 -29.02 39.30
N GLN A 822 -11.86 -29.50 40.14
CA GLN A 822 -10.71 -30.33 39.75
C GLN A 822 -11.11 -31.67 39.15
N HIS A 823 -12.28 -32.19 39.52
CA HIS A 823 -12.84 -33.43 38.97
C HIS A 823 -13.03 -33.38 37.44
N HIS A 824 -13.21 -32.18 36.85
CA HIS A 824 -13.23 -32.01 35.39
C HIS A 824 -11.85 -32.18 34.74
N PHE A 825 -10.75 -32.17 35.50
CA PHE A 825 -9.38 -32.31 34.98
C PHE A 825 -8.69 -33.59 35.49
N ASP A 826 -9.42 -34.42 36.25
CA ASP A 826 -8.92 -35.68 36.79
C ASP A 826 -9.19 -36.81 35.79
N PRO A 827 -8.17 -37.39 35.13
CA PRO A 827 -8.37 -38.47 34.17
C PRO A 827 -8.95 -39.76 34.80
N THR A 828 -9.01 -39.86 36.14
CA THR A 828 -9.68 -40.96 36.84
C THR A 828 -11.20 -40.78 36.92
N ASP A 829 -11.73 -39.57 36.75
CA ASP A 829 -13.18 -39.33 36.60
C ASP A 829 -13.59 -39.56 35.15
N THR A 830 -13.92 -40.81 34.83
CA THR A 830 -14.33 -41.21 33.47
C THR A 830 -15.68 -40.64 33.03
N THR A 831 -16.40 -39.93 33.90
CA THR A 831 -17.75 -39.41 33.61
C THR A 831 -17.74 -37.91 33.31
N ASN A 832 -16.97 -37.13 34.06
CA ASN A 832 -16.99 -35.66 33.99
C ASN A 832 -15.66 -35.02 33.58
N CYS A 833 -14.58 -35.80 33.41
CA CYS A 833 -13.30 -35.28 32.97
C CYS A 833 -13.37 -34.71 31.54
N ILE A 834 -12.51 -33.73 31.27
CA ILE A 834 -12.25 -33.20 29.94
C ILE A 834 -11.84 -34.32 28.99
N ARG A 835 -12.33 -34.23 27.74
CA ARG A 835 -12.14 -35.26 26.73
C ARG A 835 -10.87 -35.03 25.90
N TYR A 836 -10.02 -36.05 25.83
CA TYR A 836 -8.83 -36.06 24.96
C TYR A 836 -9.20 -35.97 23.48
N GLY A 837 -8.47 -35.18 22.70
CA GLY A 837 -8.69 -34.93 21.27
C GLY A 837 -9.66 -33.77 20.97
N TYR A 838 -10.28 -33.19 22.01
CA TYR A 838 -11.23 -32.07 21.90
C TYR A 838 -10.70 -30.80 22.56
N GLU A 839 -9.42 -30.75 22.92
CA GLU A 839 -8.75 -29.62 23.57
C GLU A 839 -8.96 -28.31 22.79
N LYS A 840 -8.89 -28.38 21.44
CA LYS A 840 -9.12 -27.24 20.55
C LYS A 840 -10.54 -26.67 20.56
N LYS A 841 -11.52 -27.37 21.14
CA LYS A 841 -12.91 -26.91 21.26
C LYS A 841 -13.13 -26.10 22.54
N MET A 842 -12.29 -26.28 23.55
CA MET A 842 -12.40 -25.62 24.86
C MET A 842 -11.90 -24.18 24.80
N PHE A 843 -12.54 -23.28 25.51
CA PHE A 843 -12.19 -21.85 25.52
C PHE A 843 -12.22 -21.27 26.93
N LEU A 844 -11.49 -20.18 27.11
CA LEU A 844 -11.51 -19.35 28.32
C LEU A 844 -11.49 -17.89 27.87
N LYS A 845 -12.39 -17.07 28.42
CA LYS A 845 -12.48 -15.64 28.09
C LYS A 845 -12.81 -14.80 29.31
N TYR A 846 -12.23 -13.61 29.37
CA TYR A 846 -12.57 -12.62 30.39
C TYR A 846 -13.91 -11.93 30.05
N ASP A 847 -14.77 -11.86 31.04
CA ASP A 847 -16.03 -11.13 31.04
C ASP A 847 -15.83 -9.85 31.86
N SER A 848 -15.66 -8.73 31.16
CA SER A 848 -15.41 -7.44 31.78
C SER A 848 -16.65 -6.84 32.46
N ALA A 849 -17.85 -7.29 32.11
CA ALA A 849 -19.09 -6.82 32.71
C ALA A 849 -19.28 -7.37 34.13
N TYR A 850 -18.83 -8.60 34.38
CA TYR A 850 -18.95 -9.27 35.69
C TYR A 850 -17.61 -9.47 36.41
N ASN A 851 -16.51 -8.98 35.83
CA ASN A 851 -15.15 -9.15 36.34
C ASN A 851 -14.82 -10.62 36.65
N GLY A 852 -15.05 -11.51 35.68
CA GLY A 852 -14.89 -12.95 35.86
C GLY A 852 -14.43 -13.68 34.60
N LEU A 853 -14.09 -14.95 34.73
CA LEU A 853 -13.69 -15.82 33.62
C LEU A 853 -14.85 -16.73 33.23
N ARG A 854 -15.23 -16.70 31.95
CA ARG A 854 -16.10 -17.71 31.34
C ARG A 854 -15.27 -18.81 30.71
N ILE A 855 -15.64 -20.06 30.99
CA ILE A 855 -14.88 -21.23 30.56
C ILE A 855 -15.84 -22.24 29.96
N GLY A 856 -15.56 -22.70 28.74
CA GLY A 856 -16.28 -23.78 28.08
C GLY A 856 -15.42 -25.04 28.00
N LEU A 857 -15.93 -26.15 28.53
CA LEU A 857 -15.25 -27.45 28.54
C LEU A 857 -16.05 -28.50 27.75
N VAL A 858 -15.31 -29.42 27.12
CA VAL A 858 -15.86 -30.66 26.53
C VAL A 858 -15.60 -31.80 27.51
N THR A 859 -16.63 -32.25 28.19
CA THR A 859 -16.53 -33.22 29.29
C THR A 859 -17.28 -34.52 28.99
N GLY A 860 -16.80 -35.61 29.58
CA GLY A 860 -17.40 -36.94 29.43
C GLY A 860 -17.04 -37.65 28.13
N SER A 861 -17.70 -38.78 27.87
CA SER A 861 -17.28 -39.73 26.83
C SER A 861 -17.91 -39.51 25.44
N SER A 862 -18.99 -38.73 25.34
CA SER A 862 -19.76 -38.57 24.08
C SER A 862 -19.78 -37.14 23.53
N ALA A 863 -19.50 -36.12 24.33
CA ALA A 863 -19.55 -34.72 23.89
C ALA A 863 -18.48 -34.41 22.84
N ALA A 864 -18.87 -33.71 21.77
CA ALA A 864 -17.98 -33.28 20.69
C ALA A 864 -17.74 -31.75 20.66
N VAL A 865 -18.47 -31.02 21.50
CA VAL A 865 -18.56 -29.56 21.60
C VAL A 865 -18.72 -29.19 23.07
N CYS A 866 -18.54 -27.91 23.42
CA CYS A 866 -18.63 -27.48 24.82
C CYS A 866 -20.02 -27.78 25.39
N ASN A 867 -20.04 -28.52 26.51
CA ASN A 867 -21.26 -28.95 27.20
C ASN A 867 -21.22 -28.65 28.71
N THR A 868 -20.09 -28.17 29.22
CA THR A 868 -19.94 -27.70 30.61
C THR A 868 -19.43 -26.27 30.57
N PHE A 869 -20.17 -25.37 31.21
CA PHE A 869 -19.83 -23.94 31.26
C PHE A 869 -19.59 -23.54 32.72
N LEU A 870 -18.41 -23.02 32.99
CA LEU A 870 -17.97 -22.57 34.30
C LEU A 870 -17.76 -21.06 34.28
N PHE A 871 -18.00 -20.43 35.42
CA PHE A 871 -17.66 -19.05 35.69
C PHE A 871 -16.78 -18.96 36.94
N PHE A 872 -15.68 -18.22 36.85
CA PHE A 872 -14.81 -17.94 37.99
C PHE A 872 -14.80 -16.45 38.28
N ASP A 873 -15.30 -16.06 39.46
CA ASP A 873 -15.30 -14.68 39.93
C ASP A 873 -13.88 -14.28 40.38
N LEU A 874 -13.30 -13.22 39.81
CA LEU A 874 -11.94 -12.79 40.13
C LEU A 874 -11.82 -12.10 41.50
N VAL A 875 -12.91 -11.55 42.01
CA VAL A 875 -12.97 -10.81 43.29
C VAL A 875 -13.18 -11.78 44.43
N ASP A 876 -14.23 -12.59 44.35
CA ASP A 876 -14.61 -13.52 45.42
C ASP A 876 -13.87 -14.85 45.34
N LYS A 877 -13.25 -15.16 44.19
CA LYS A 877 -12.50 -16.40 43.92
C LYS A 877 -13.37 -17.64 44.07
N VAL A 878 -14.62 -17.54 43.62
CA VAL A 878 -15.64 -18.59 43.72
C VAL A 878 -15.95 -19.15 42.33
N TRP A 879 -16.13 -20.47 42.28
CA TRP A 879 -16.59 -21.18 41.10
C TRP A 879 -18.11 -21.27 41.03
N MET A 880 -18.67 -21.00 39.85
CA MET A 880 -20.09 -21.11 39.55
C MET A 880 -20.29 -21.89 38.24
N TYR A 881 -21.43 -22.56 38.13
CA TYR A 881 -21.87 -23.12 36.86
C TYR A 881 -22.69 -22.08 36.11
N ASP A 882 -22.32 -21.84 34.86
CA ASP A 882 -23.02 -20.92 33.97
C ASP A 882 -24.09 -21.69 33.19
N THR A 883 -25.24 -21.05 32.94
CA THR A 883 -26.32 -21.63 32.13
C THR A 883 -26.62 -20.68 30.98
N LEU A 884 -26.07 -21.01 29.81
CA LEU A 884 -26.27 -20.24 28.59
C LEU A 884 -27.51 -20.73 27.84
N GLY A 885 -28.25 -19.80 27.24
CA GLY A 885 -29.42 -20.14 26.42
C GLY A 885 -29.09 -20.90 25.14
N GLN A 886 -27.86 -20.76 24.64
CA GLN A 886 -27.29 -21.53 23.53
C GLN A 886 -25.89 -22.02 23.90
N ASN A 887 -25.48 -23.18 23.36
CA ASN A 887 -24.11 -23.67 23.52
C ASN A 887 -23.16 -22.83 22.67
N ILE A 888 -22.14 -22.24 23.29
CA ILE A 888 -21.13 -21.44 22.59
C ILE A 888 -19.79 -22.17 22.50
N SER A 889 -19.03 -21.87 21.45
CA SER A 889 -17.73 -22.48 21.10
C SER A 889 -16.55 -21.50 21.21
N CYS A 890 -16.84 -20.19 21.19
CA CYS A 890 -15.90 -19.12 21.46
C CYS A 890 -16.65 -17.86 21.95
N MET A 891 -15.90 -16.87 22.43
CA MET A 891 -16.44 -15.59 22.88
C MET A 891 -15.46 -14.45 22.56
N ALA A 892 -15.99 -13.29 22.19
CA ALA A 892 -15.25 -12.04 22.05
C ALA A 892 -16.03 -10.87 22.64
N GLU A 893 -15.29 -9.90 23.16
CA GLU A 893 -15.82 -8.61 23.55
C GLU A 893 -15.53 -7.62 22.42
N VAL A 894 -16.56 -6.88 22.00
CA VAL A 894 -16.51 -5.93 20.89
C VAL A 894 -16.79 -4.56 21.45
N GLU A 895 -15.87 -3.63 21.21
CA GLU A 895 -15.99 -2.25 21.64
C GLU A 895 -16.51 -1.38 20.49
N ALA A 896 -17.46 -0.50 20.80
CA ALA A 896 -17.93 0.50 19.85
C ALA A 896 -17.03 1.75 19.88
N GLU A 897 -16.81 2.34 18.71
CA GLU A 897 -15.96 3.52 18.47
C GLU A 897 -16.22 4.73 19.40
N SER A 898 -17.43 4.88 19.95
CA SER A 898 -17.75 6.01 20.84
C SER A 898 -17.09 5.93 22.23
N GLY A 899 -16.53 4.76 22.60
CA GLY A 899 -15.91 4.51 23.89
C GLY A 899 -16.84 4.75 25.08
N ASN A 900 -18.16 4.63 24.85
CA ASN A 900 -19.21 4.97 25.82
C ASN A 900 -20.44 4.05 25.71
N ILE A 901 -20.33 2.95 24.97
CA ILE A 901 -21.35 1.89 24.91
C ILE A 901 -20.88 0.78 25.85
N PRO A 902 -21.78 0.11 26.60
CA PRO A 902 -21.44 -1.13 27.29
C PRO A 902 -20.76 -2.10 26.31
N ILE A 903 -19.61 -2.64 26.71
CA ILE A 903 -18.87 -3.65 25.96
C ILE A 903 -19.84 -4.72 25.45
N LEU A 904 -19.85 -4.98 24.14
CA LEU A 904 -20.77 -5.96 23.57
C LEU A 904 -20.13 -7.33 23.63
N GLN A 905 -20.81 -8.28 24.26
CA GLN A 905 -20.33 -9.66 24.33
C GLN A 905 -20.95 -10.48 23.22
N TYR A 906 -20.10 -11.10 22.41
CA TYR A 906 -20.49 -11.98 21.32
C TYR A 906 -19.94 -13.39 21.53
N GLY A 907 -20.75 -14.40 21.26
CA GLY A 907 -20.37 -15.82 21.33
C GLY A 907 -20.59 -16.52 19.99
N GLY A 908 -19.62 -17.32 19.56
CA GLY A 908 -19.79 -18.20 18.40
C GLY A 908 -20.68 -19.39 18.78
N GLY A 909 -21.69 -19.67 17.97
CA GLY A 909 -22.62 -20.77 18.15
C GLY A 909 -22.02 -22.13 17.80
N THR A 910 -22.68 -23.17 18.29
CA THR A 910 -22.23 -24.55 18.15
C THR A 910 -23.02 -25.25 17.05
N ASN A 911 -22.37 -25.52 15.91
CA ASN A 911 -22.96 -26.22 14.75
C ASN A 911 -24.21 -25.53 14.14
N ASP A 912 -24.28 -24.21 14.23
CA ASP A 912 -25.45 -23.43 13.79
C ASP A 912 -25.08 -22.14 13.03
N GLY A 913 -23.79 -21.96 12.72
CA GLY A 913 -23.21 -20.83 12.00
C GLY A 913 -23.44 -19.46 12.65
N ALA A 914 -24.07 -19.40 13.82
CA ALA A 914 -24.60 -18.18 14.38
C ALA A 914 -23.59 -17.50 15.28
N VAL A 915 -23.67 -16.18 15.37
CA VAL A 915 -22.97 -15.40 16.39
C VAL A 915 -24.01 -14.73 17.29
N TYR A 916 -23.96 -15.05 18.57
CA TYR A 916 -24.95 -14.63 19.56
C TYR A 916 -24.45 -13.43 20.36
N ARG A 917 -25.31 -12.42 20.55
CA ARG A 917 -25.06 -11.38 21.53
C ARG A 917 -25.47 -11.87 22.93
N LEU A 918 -24.54 -11.87 23.87
CA LEU A 918 -24.70 -12.55 25.16
C LEU A 918 -25.27 -11.67 26.28
N ASN A 919 -25.14 -10.33 26.19
CA ASN A 919 -25.34 -9.44 27.34
C ASN A 919 -26.50 -8.44 27.25
N THR A 920 -27.46 -8.61 26.34
CA THR A 920 -28.62 -7.67 26.22
C THR A 920 -30.02 -8.27 26.36
N GLY A 921 -30.16 -9.50 26.84
CA GLY A 921 -31.45 -10.06 27.27
C GLY A 921 -32.49 -10.33 26.17
N THR A 922 -32.29 -9.84 24.94
CA THR A 922 -33.03 -10.23 23.73
C THR A 922 -32.13 -11.04 22.83
N ASN A 923 -32.45 -12.32 22.65
CA ASN A 923 -31.81 -13.18 21.67
C ASN A 923 -31.96 -12.56 20.26
N ASP A 924 -30.91 -12.61 19.45
CA ASP A 924 -30.87 -12.15 18.05
C ASP A 924 -31.77 -12.99 17.09
N ILE A 925 -32.58 -13.91 17.64
CA ILE A 925 -33.40 -14.85 16.86
C ILE A 925 -34.86 -14.43 16.69
N ASP A 926 -35.29 -13.26 17.19
CA ASP A 926 -36.64 -12.74 16.93
C ASP A 926 -36.78 -12.12 15.53
N ILE A 927 -36.62 -13.00 14.53
CA ILE A 927 -37.17 -12.88 13.18
C ILE A 927 -38.70 -12.92 13.31
N ALA A 928 -39.28 -11.78 13.67
CA ALA A 928 -40.69 -11.44 13.42
C ALA A 928 -41.00 -9.94 13.62
N ALA A 929 -40.12 -9.14 14.24
CA ALA A 929 -40.40 -7.73 14.48
C ALA A 929 -39.19 -6.83 14.20
N VAL A 930 -39.02 -6.49 12.92
CA VAL A 930 -38.22 -5.34 12.47
C VAL A 930 -38.90 -4.06 12.93
N THR A 931 -38.76 -3.69 14.21
CA THR A 931 -39.35 -2.45 14.76
C THR A 931 -38.56 -1.79 15.88
N THR A 932 -37.34 -2.21 16.21
CA THR A 932 -36.53 -1.52 17.24
C THR A 932 -35.32 -0.80 16.63
N PRO A 933 -35.49 0.43 16.11
CA PRO A 933 -34.37 1.26 15.68
C PRO A 933 -33.40 1.52 16.83
N ILE A 934 -32.11 1.66 16.49
CA ILE A 934 -31.10 2.12 17.45
C ILE A 934 -31.48 3.54 17.89
N ASP A 935 -31.61 3.74 19.19
CA ASP A 935 -31.90 5.05 19.76
C ASP A 935 -30.76 6.03 19.49
N ALA A 936 -31.02 7.07 18.70
CA ALA A 936 -30.15 8.23 18.57
C ALA A 936 -30.62 9.30 19.55
N TYR A 937 -29.76 9.68 20.50
CA TYR A 937 -30.13 10.66 21.51
C TYR A 937 -29.00 11.60 21.95
N LEU A 938 -29.43 12.80 22.33
CA LEU A 938 -28.64 13.80 23.05
C LEU A 938 -29.26 13.97 24.44
N THR A 939 -28.46 13.89 25.50
CA THR A 939 -28.93 14.23 26.85
C THR A 939 -28.25 15.51 27.33
N ILE A 940 -29.05 16.50 27.72
CA ILE A 940 -28.57 17.73 28.35
C ILE A 940 -28.92 17.66 29.82
N GLU A 941 -27.92 17.84 30.68
CA GLU A 941 -28.09 17.81 32.13
C GLU A 941 -27.90 19.18 32.75
N PHE A 942 -28.75 19.48 33.71
CA PHE A 942 -28.77 20.72 34.49
C PHE A 942 -28.56 20.35 35.95
N GLY A 943 -27.40 20.70 36.47
CA GLY A 943 -27.04 20.64 37.88
C GLY A 943 -26.33 21.92 38.29
N TYR A 944 -26.51 22.34 39.54
CA TYR A 944 -25.80 23.49 40.08
C TYR A 944 -25.64 23.36 41.60
N GLU A 945 -24.51 22.80 42.03
CA GLU A 945 -24.04 22.77 43.43
C GLU A 945 -25.10 22.36 44.48
N GLY A 946 -26.06 21.51 44.11
CA GLY A 946 -27.11 21.02 45.01
C GLY A 946 -28.33 21.95 45.17
N LEU A 947 -28.44 23.03 44.39
CA LEU A 947 -29.60 23.93 44.41
C LEU A 947 -30.79 23.37 43.62
N MET A 948 -32.00 23.62 44.12
CA MET A 948 -33.25 23.28 43.42
C MET A 948 -33.45 24.16 42.19
N LEU A 949 -33.42 23.54 41.01
CA LEU A 949 -33.63 24.18 39.72
C LEU A 949 -35.08 24.06 39.27
N ALA A 950 -35.56 25.08 38.55
CA ALA A 950 -36.86 25.08 37.88
C ALA A 950 -36.70 25.40 36.39
N ILE A 951 -36.97 24.45 35.51
CA ILE A 951 -36.99 24.69 34.05
C ILE A 951 -38.43 24.96 33.61
N ARG A 952 -38.64 26.16 33.04
CA ARG A 952 -39.97 26.63 32.62
C ARG A 952 -40.24 26.59 31.12
N GLU A 953 -39.20 26.67 30.31
CA GLU A 953 -39.34 26.70 28.86
C GLU A 953 -38.18 25.97 28.18
N LEU A 954 -38.49 25.33 27.05
CA LEU A 954 -37.56 24.76 26.09
C LEU A 954 -37.74 25.47 24.74
N LEU A 955 -36.63 25.90 24.17
CA LEU A 955 -36.49 26.40 22.81
C LEU A 955 -35.63 25.40 22.04
N LEU A 956 -36.16 24.80 20.98
CA LEU A 956 -35.44 23.83 20.16
C LEU A 956 -35.46 24.27 18.70
N ARG A 957 -34.29 24.34 18.06
CA ARG A 957 -34.18 24.61 16.62
C ARG A 957 -33.52 23.42 15.92
N MET A 958 -34.18 22.90 14.90
CA MET A 958 -33.76 21.71 14.14
C MET A 958 -33.85 21.95 12.63
N LYS A 959 -33.18 21.13 11.82
CA LYS A 959 -33.36 21.15 10.36
C LYS A 959 -34.75 20.62 10.00
N VAL A 960 -35.40 21.24 9.03
CA VAL A 960 -36.65 20.72 8.47
C VAL A 960 -36.39 19.37 7.80
N GLN A 961 -37.26 18.40 8.09
CA GLN A 961 -37.29 17.09 7.45
C GLN A 961 -38.59 16.92 6.64
N SER A 962 -38.58 16.01 5.68
CA SER A 962 -39.77 15.63 4.91
C SER A 962 -40.75 14.77 5.72
N VAL A 963 -40.28 14.10 6.78
CA VAL A 963 -41.04 13.26 7.72
C VAL A 963 -40.36 13.22 9.11
N GLY A 964 -41.13 12.94 10.17
CA GLY A 964 -40.62 12.52 11.47
C GLY A 964 -40.77 13.52 12.62
N ASP A 965 -40.54 13.02 13.84
CA ASP A 965 -40.62 13.75 15.10
C ASP A 965 -39.35 13.56 15.95
N CYS A 966 -39.06 14.52 16.82
CA CYS A 966 -38.09 14.42 17.90
C CYS A 966 -38.84 14.28 19.23
N THR A 967 -38.58 13.19 19.96
CA THR A 967 -39.15 12.97 21.30
C THR A 967 -38.22 13.59 22.34
N VAL A 968 -38.76 14.44 23.21
CA VAL A 968 -38.03 15.02 24.34
C VAL A 968 -38.55 14.42 25.64
N THR A 969 -37.72 13.61 26.31
CA THR A 969 -38.02 13.02 27.61
C THR A 969 -37.33 13.83 28.71
N PRO A 970 -38.07 14.52 29.58
CA PRO A 970 -37.49 15.16 30.74
C PRO A 970 -37.24 14.15 31.86
N TYR A 971 -36.20 14.34 32.65
CA TYR A 971 -35.90 13.58 33.85
C TYR A 971 -35.72 14.56 35.02
N THR A 972 -36.30 14.23 36.17
CA THR A 972 -36.09 14.96 37.44
C THR A 972 -35.55 13.96 38.45
N ASN A 973 -34.36 14.21 38.97
CA ASN A 973 -33.65 13.35 39.93
C ASN A 973 -33.65 11.89 39.47
N THR A 974 -33.24 11.67 38.22
CA THR A 974 -33.20 10.36 37.52
C THR A 974 -34.55 9.72 37.19
N THR A 975 -35.67 10.29 37.62
CA THR A 975 -37.01 9.80 37.29
C THR A 975 -37.51 10.41 35.98
N ALA A 976 -37.93 9.56 35.02
CA ALA A 976 -38.47 10.01 33.74
C ALA A 976 -39.85 10.67 33.91
N GLY A 977 -40.04 11.81 33.26
CA GLY A 977 -41.33 12.47 33.09
C GLY A 977 -42.02 12.08 31.78
N THR A 978 -43.10 12.79 31.44
CA THR A 978 -43.86 12.55 30.21
C THR A 978 -43.11 13.05 28.97
N ASP A 979 -43.08 12.21 27.94
CA ASP A 979 -42.50 12.53 26.64
C ASP A 979 -43.22 13.70 25.93
N LEU A 980 -42.43 14.55 25.29
CA LEU A 980 -42.88 15.63 24.43
C LEU A 980 -42.49 15.34 22.98
N THR A 981 -43.47 15.13 22.11
CA THR A 981 -43.23 14.90 20.69
C THR A 981 -43.21 16.22 19.93
N LEU A 982 -42.08 16.54 19.29
CA LEU A 982 -41.86 17.79 18.55
C LEU A 982 -41.61 17.49 17.06
N SER A 983 -42.49 17.98 16.18
CA SER A 983 -42.40 17.66 14.75
C SER A 983 -41.18 18.26 14.06
N MET A 984 -40.51 17.48 13.22
CA MET A 984 -39.38 17.94 12.41
C MET A 984 -39.81 18.54 11.06
N LEU A 985 -41.11 18.50 10.74
CA LEU A 985 -41.65 19.03 9.49
C LEU A 985 -41.57 20.56 9.43
N ALA A 986 -41.54 21.09 8.21
CA ALA A 986 -41.67 22.52 7.95
C ALA A 986 -42.97 23.07 8.54
N GLU A 987 -42.90 24.24 9.17
CA GLU A 987 -44.10 24.97 9.60
C GLU A 987 -44.79 25.61 8.41
N THR A 988 -43.96 26.24 7.56
CA THR A 988 -44.37 26.84 6.29
C THR A 988 -43.54 26.22 5.16
N SER A 989 -44.18 25.99 4.00
CA SER A 989 -43.49 25.48 2.82
C SER A 989 -42.27 26.34 2.47
N GLY A 990 -41.09 25.72 2.34
CA GLY A 990 -39.82 26.40 2.05
C GLY A 990 -38.95 26.70 3.27
N ASP A 991 -39.41 26.43 4.50
CA ASP A 991 -38.58 26.60 5.69
C ASP A 991 -37.35 25.68 5.69
N ALA A 992 -36.17 26.25 5.95
CA ALA A 992 -34.92 25.49 6.10
C ALA A 992 -34.68 24.96 7.53
N SER A 993 -35.41 25.51 8.52
CA SER A 993 -35.29 25.14 9.93
C SER A 993 -36.64 25.18 10.64
N ARG A 994 -36.88 24.22 11.53
CA ARG A 994 -38.06 24.15 12.38
C ARG A 994 -37.70 24.59 13.79
N ARG A 995 -38.49 25.48 14.38
CA ARG A 995 -38.31 25.99 15.75
C ARG A 995 -39.50 25.62 16.62
N HIS A 996 -39.23 25.08 17.79
CA HIS A 996 -40.21 24.80 18.84
C HIS A 996 -39.95 25.68 20.06
N ARG A 997 -41.03 26.13 20.69
CA ARG A 997 -41.01 26.76 22.02
C ARG A 997 -42.09 26.08 22.86
N THR A 998 -41.68 25.33 23.87
CA THR A 998 -42.58 24.52 24.68
C THR A 998 -42.39 24.86 26.16
N GLY A 999 -43.50 24.99 26.89
CA GLY A 999 -43.47 25.16 28.34
C GLY A 999 -43.06 23.86 29.03
N LEU A 1000 -42.09 23.93 29.93
CA LEU A 1000 -41.69 22.86 30.83
C LEU A 1000 -42.11 23.23 32.26
N LYS A 1001 -42.44 22.26 33.10
CA LYS A 1001 -42.74 22.49 34.53
C LYS A 1001 -41.92 21.51 35.37
N LEU A 1002 -40.60 21.56 35.23
CA LEU A 1002 -39.68 20.60 35.85
C LEU A 1002 -38.99 21.24 37.04
N HIS A 1003 -39.06 20.60 38.21
CA HIS A 1003 -38.36 21.02 39.42
C HIS A 1003 -37.51 19.85 39.94
N GLY A 1004 -36.23 20.09 40.23
CA GLY A 1004 -35.30 19.08 40.74
C GLY A 1004 -33.92 19.68 41.03
N ASP A 1005 -33.15 19.05 41.90
CA ASP A 1005 -31.72 19.32 42.13
C ASP A 1005 -30.86 18.79 40.98
N SER A 1006 -31.37 17.80 40.23
CA SER A 1006 -30.81 17.35 38.95
C SER A 1006 -31.94 17.22 37.92
N ILE A 1007 -31.85 17.96 36.82
CA ILE A 1007 -32.82 17.87 35.72
C ILE A 1007 -32.09 17.48 34.44
N SER A 1008 -32.60 16.50 33.69
CA SER A 1008 -32.06 16.12 32.38
C SER A 1008 -33.14 16.25 31.30
N LEU A 1009 -32.76 16.65 30.09
CA LEU A 1009 -33.62 16.64 28.91
C LEU A 1009 -32.97 15.74 27.85
N ARG A 1010 -33.63 14.63 27.51
CA ARG A 1010 -33.19 13.70 26.47
C ARG A 1010 -33.95 13.95 25.19
N PHE A 1011 -33.25 14.31 24.12
CA PHE A 1011 -33.77 14.47 22.77
C PHE A 1011 -33.50 13.19 21.99
N ARG A 1012 -34.53 12.49 21.52
CA ARG A 1012 -34.45 11.16 20.90
C ARG A 1012 -35.16 11.16 19.55
N ASN A 1013 -34.54 10.52 18.56
CA ASN A 1013 -35.24 9.98 17.41
C ASN A 1013 -34.90 8.49 17.31
N ALA A 1014 -35.94 7.67 17.22
CA ALA A 1014 -35.84 6.22 17.23
C ALA A 1014 -36.63 5.63 16.07
N THR A 1015 -36.66 6.32 14.93
CA THR A 1015 -37.35 5.86 13.73
C THR A 1015 -36.31 5.52 12.67
N ALA A 1016 -36.40 4.32 12.11
CA ALA A 1016 -35.50 3.88 11.05
C ALA A 1016 -35.53 4.86 9.86
N SER A 1017 -34.37 5.10 9.25
CA SER A 1017 -34.21 5.92 8.04
C SER A 1017 -34.64 7.39 8.18
N GLN A 1018 -34.86 7.89 9.40
CA GLN A 1018 -35.07 9.32 9.67
C GLN A 1018 -33.76 9.96 10.16
N GLU A 1019 -33.51 11.21 9.77
CA GLU A 1019 -32.38 11.99 10.28
C GLU A 1019 -32.86 13.01 11.32
N MET A 1020 -32.23 13.04 12.50
CA MET A 1020 -32.37 14.15 13.45
C MET A 1020 -31.18 15.09 13.35
N PHE A 1021 -31.45 16.39 13.13
CA PHE A 1021 -30.42 17.43 13.08
C PHE A 1021 -30.79 18.59 14.00
N LEU A 1022 -30.00 18.80 15.05
CA LEU A 1022 -30.23 19.84 16.05
C LEU A 1022 -29.26 21.02 15.81
N TYR A 1023 -29.80 22.23 15.64
CA TYR A 1023 -29.03 23.47 15.49
C TYR A 1023 -28.74 24.11 16.84
N ASP A 1024 -29.79 24.39 17.63
CA ASP A 1024 -29.66 25.04 18.94
C ASP A 1024 -30.65 24.45 19.95
N VAL A 1025 -30.26 24.50 21.23
CA VAL A 1025 -31.15 24.29 22.37
C VAL A 1025 -31.04 25.48 23.33
N GLY A 1026 -32.18 26.02 23.75
CA GLY A 1026 -32.26 27.04 24.79
C GLY A 1026 -33.25 26.61 25.87
N VAL A 1027 -32.97 26.94 27.11
CA VAL A 1027 -33.88 26.68 28.23
C VAL A 1027 -33.99 27.90 29.13
N LEU A 1028 -35.15 28.05 29.78
CA LEU A 1028 -35.37 29.09 30.79
C LEU A 1028 -35.36 28.49 32.18
N VAL A 1029 -34.32 28.80 32.96
CA VAL A 1029 -34.07 28.20 34.27
C VAL A 1029 -34.14 29.24 35.39
N TYR A 1030 -34.75 28.83 36.49
CA TYR A 1030 -34.90 29.61 37.71
C TYR A 1030 -34.33 28.85 38.89
N GLU A 1031 -33.84 29.58 39.88
CA GLU A 1031 -33.70 29.07 41.24
C GLU A 1031 -35.08 29.01 41.89
N LEU A 1032 -35.38 27.91 42.58
CA LEU A 1032 -36.49 27.85 43.53
C LEU A 1032 -35.90 28.12 44.92
N GLU A 1033 -36.05 29.35 45.42
CA GLU A 1033 -35.80 29.64 46.84
C GLU A 1033 -36.89 28.93 47.67
N GLY A 1034 -36.49 27.89 48.39
CA GLY A 1034 -37.35 27.19 49.36
C GLY A 1034 -37.12 25.68 49.42
N HIS A 1035 -36.02 25.26 50.05
CA HIS A 1035 -36.04 24.61 51.36
C HIS A 1035 -34.63 24.53 51.95
#